data_AF-A0A7C3AHD8-F1
#
_entry.id   AF-A0A7C3AHD8-F1
#
_cell.length_a   1.000
_cell.length_b   1.000
_cell.length_c   1.000
_cell.angle_alpha   90.00
_cell.angle_beta   90.00
_cell.angle_gamma   90.00
#
_symmetry.space_group_name_H-M   'P 1'
#
loop_
_entity.id
_entity.type
_entity.pdbx_description
1 polymer ?
#
loop_
_entity_poly.entity_id
_entity_poly.type
_entity_poly.pdbx_seq_one_letter_code
_entity_poly.pdbx_strand_id
1 'polypeptide(L)'
;MCVGGAQGQHAATRQEQYHKNGQSSLVHENATPFQVHSGGGVSVGNDNGCPGSSQMSLSSRTAFVLRERLALGGSRADDWAGAAWGVAGMMMPVGRGPVWWLSRRPIMSRPGFAGFRTTRCLQAAGVLLAGCLWTWALAGQGQASNGSGEPNDPNAIAAESVASVGQGPLAEIVTVESLESLRKQSAELPGLDEAARTRIAETYSSAIAALKSADELAARAVQYRQRCEAAPVALEAVRKQLGSFTAPPEPNVAANLTVAQAEASLTQAVAAVEEARKKAAELEAEPKRRADRRTQIPAEAASARQQIEEADKKAAAVAGAQGPVERANLLLWELQKRAAQNRLEAGSEELKFYEATGELLTAQRDLAARQSASAQKQVDFWQARVAALQQAAAESARRQAAAVKEQTRYADPVVQAIAQENARLAELQAEWVTKVQQTASSAEMIAATLSRLQDDYTEITRQVEMAGKVTDTMGLLLLSQRDKLPDVAESRRRIRSRPSDLAAAQLRAMEYEKQWSRLSDLTDEYEAVEGALDSSLDASGRAAILQEVKDYYESRRNLLRALSDLHWDYITKLAALDRTEQAMVAMVVVFSDFIDRHVLWVRSRQGFGTDDLRQSVRALRWVFSVGNGRVLVRTVWRDLRDQPLYYLMLAAVGAGCIVLRPRLRRRIESIAEELRQAQNDRFIHTLSVLGLTVVLATGWPLWAVLFQRRLSAAPEDFCRAVASGLWRLAVAVWLLDLLRCAAMSNGLAQAHFRMRADAAAFLRRHLGWFMVASGIVVFGLEVLRAQQQNDLWYATAGRLVLMAGLVQWSVFLGIVLGPKGPLMDFYIKQSRGGWLERLRYVWYVPCEIVPAGFAVLAGMGYLYGARRLAGRLFLTFGLVLLLMLIHGLFVRSLEIAQRRLAILERLRRLVSRSDAGTATEGTSGAHGEETVEGKDGRERTIFEISLQTRRLIGAVSTAALLVGLWYVWRDVLPAMAGLGGYGLYQTGERLVTLGAVAAGLVIALVTVAVARNVPGLLEIAVLRRLPLDRGARFAIITVSRYIIVVVGVVLALTEIGVAWSKVQWLVAAMTVGLGFGLQEIFANFISGLIILFEQPIRVEDVVTVGEVTGRVTQIRIRATTIRQWDQKELIVPNKEFITGRLVNWTLSDNMVRLDICVGIAYGSDVRKAERLLYEVAAADSRILRDPAPVVLFMAFGESSLDFELRVHVGRIEDRMPVRHALHMAIDDAFRREGVEIAFPQWDLHIRSVAPQAAENLARRPL
;
A
#
# COMPACT_ATOMS: atom_id res chain seq x y z
N MET A 1 48.52 44.72 -60.80
CA MET A 1 47.69 44.88 -59.58
C MET A 1 46.46 45.70 -59.96
N CYS A 2 45.22 45.36 -59.62
CA CYS A 2 44.67 44.10 -59.08
C CYS A 2 43.25 43.89 -59.64
N VAL A 3 42.77 42.63 -59.61
CA VAL A 3 41.49 42.14 -60.17
C VAL A 3 40.46 42.08 -59.00
N GLY A 4 39.14 42.28 -59.10
CA GLY A 4 38.15 41.94 -60.16
C GLY A 4 37.49 40.58 -59.81
N GLY A 5 36.22 40.27 -60.10
CA GLY A 5 35.09 40.99 -60.69
C GLY A 5 33.79 40.19 -60.42
N ALA A 6 32.60 40.64 -60.85
CA ALA A 6 31.31 40.03 -60.45
C ALA A 6 30.50 39.42 -61.61
N GLN A 7 29.82 38.28 -61.35
CA GLN A 7 28.72 37.64 -62.12
C GLN A 7 28.24 36.37 -61.34
N GLY A 8 27.07 35.74 -61.57
CA GLY A 8 25.90 36.13 -62.38
C GLY A 8 25.21 34.93 -63.09
N GLN A 9 23.89 34.72 -62.85
CA GLN A 9 22.96 33.78 -63.57
C GLN A 9 23.25 32.26 -63.37
N HIS A 10 22.34 31.28 -63.42
CA HIS A 10 21.02 31.05 -64.08
C HIS A 10 19.99 30.38 -63.11
N ALA A 11 18.64 30.47 -63.24
CA ALA A 11 17.68 30.00 -64.27
C ALA A 11 17.49 28.45 -64.34
N ALA A 12 16.30 27.85 -64.56
CA ALA A 12 14.91 28.38 -64.65
C ALA A 12 13.80 27.28 -64.49
N THR A 13 12.55 27.74 -64.49
CA THR A 13 11.22 27.08 -64.42
C THR A 13 10.92 25.80 -65.25
N ARG A 14 10.15 24.86 -64.67
CA ARG A 14 8.81 24.31 -65.09
C ARG A 14 8.43 23.13 -64.14
N GLN A 15 7.19 22.80 -63.73
CA GLN A 15 5.79 22.90 -64.22
C GLN A 15 5.28 21.58 -64.85
N GLU A 16 3.97 21.30 -64.69
CA GLU A 16 3.19 20.11 -65.13
C GLU A 16 3.27 18.82 -64.27
N GLN A 17 2.32 17.88 -64.33
CA GLN A 17 0.86 17.97 -64.05
C GLN A 17 0.19 16.56 -64.02
N TYR A 18 -0.66 16.29 -63.01
CA TYR A 18 -1.90 15.47 -63.06
C TYR A 18 -1.94 13.94 -63.40
N HIS A 19 -3.03 13.31 -62.91
CA HIS A 19 -3.72 12.08 -63.38
C HIS A 19 -3.12 10.68 -62.99
N LYS A 20 -3.86 9.82 -62.26
CA LYS A 20 -4.97 8.85 -62.63
C LYS A 20 -4.41 7.45 -62.99
N ASN A 21 -5.08 6.30 -62.84
CA ASN A 21 -6.30 5.86 -62.10
C ASN A 21 -6.31 4.30 -62.02
N GLY A 22 -7.22 3.71 -61.24
CA GLY A 22 -7.61 2.27 -61.32
C GLY A 22 -6.91 1.35 -60.30
N GLN A 23 -7.53 0.31 -59.70
CA GLN A 23 -8.50 -0.74 -60.14
C GLN A 23 -7.84 -1.88 -60.94
N SER A 24 -8.12 -3.18 -60.72
CA SER A 24 -9.04 -3.86 -59.76
C SER A 24 -8.71 -5.37 -59.60
N SER A 25 -9.55 -6.10 -58.83
CA SER A 25 -9.81 -7.58 -58.89
C SER A 25 -8.65 -8.53 -58.52
N LEU A 26 -8.76 -9.43 -57.51
CA LEU A 26 -9.68 -10.58 -57.27
C LEU A 26 -9.35 -11.83 -58.11
N VAL A 27 -9.13 -12.98 -57.44
CA VAL A 27 -9.76 -14.30 -57.71
C VAL A 27 -9.33 -15.38 -56.67
N HIS A 28 -10.20 -16.39 -56.50
CA HIS A 28 -10.14 -17.61 -55.67
C HIS A 28 -9.27 -18.75 -56.33
N GLU A 29 -9.03 -19.99 -55.86
CA GLU A 29 -9.31 -20.80 -54.65
C GLU A 29 -8.36 -22.04 -54.56
N ASN A 30 -8.52 -22.89 -53.52
CA ASN A 30 -8.35 -24.37 -53.39
C ASN A 30 -7.58 -25.18 -54.48
N ALA A 31 -6.88 -26.30 -54.20
CA ALA A 31 -7.28 -27.39 -53.30
C ALA A 31 -6.17 -28.44 -52.92
N THR A 32 -6.54 -29.27 -51.93
CA THR A 32 -6.13 -30.64 -51.52
C THR A 32 -5.91 -31.68 -52.66
N PRO A 33 -5.35 -32.92 -52.49
CA PRO A 33 -5.61 -33.87 -51.36
C PRO A 33 -4.58 -34.98 -50.96
N PHE A 34 -4.78 -35.65 -49.80
CA PHE A 34 -5.19 -37.08 -49.68
C PHE A 34 -5.43 -37.61 -48.23
N GLN A 35 -6.20 -38.71 -48.11
CA GLN A 35 -6.60 -39.45 -46.86
C GLN A 35 -5.64 -40.65 -46.57
N VAL A 36 -5.76 -41.61 -45.61
CA VAL A 36 -6.85 -42.24 -44.78
C VAL A 36 -6.19 -43.07 -43.60
N HIS A 37 -6.74 -43.85 -42.63
CA HIS A 37 -8.09 -44.41 -42.34
C HIS A 37 -8.48 -44.66 -40.83
N SER A 38 -7.97 -45.70 -40.14
CA SER A 38 -8.56 -46.40 -38.94
C SER A 38 -7.50 -47.23 -38.16
N GLY A 39 -7.70 -47.88 -36.99
CA GLY A 39 -8.81 -47.89 -35.99
C GLY A 39 -8.85 -49.19 -35.11
N GLY A 40 -9.05 -49.11 -33.78
CA GLY A 40 -9.20 -50.25 -32.82
C GLY A 40 -7.87 -50.94 -32.38
N GLY A 41 -7.77 -51.77 -31.33
CA GLY A 41 -8.69 -52.12 -30.22
C GLY A 41 -8.52 -53.58 -29.70
N VAL A 42 -8.54 -53.82 -28.36
CA VAL A 42 -8.66 -55.16 -27.65
C VAL A 42 -7.41 -56.09 -27.71
N SER A 43 -7.08 -57.01 -26.78
CA SER A 43 -7.08 -57.07 -25.27
C SER A 43 -6.37 -58.36 -24.75
N VAL A 44 -6.06 -58.46 -23.43
CA VAL A 44 -5.64 -59.68 -22.66
C VAL A 44 -4.24 -60.22 -23.02
N GLY A 45 -3.42 -60.77 -22.11
CA GLY A 45 -3.46 -60.97 -20.64
C GLY A 45 -2.02 -61.22 -20.13
N ASN A 46 -1.67 -61.66 -18.92
CA ASN A 46 -2.28 -61.85 -17.59
C ASN A 46 -1.37 -62.90 -16.92
N ASP A 47 -0.86 -62.67 -15.70
CA ASP A 47 -0.69 -63.70 -14.64
C ASP A 47 0.11 -63.22 -13.41
N ASN A 48 -0.47 -63.46 -12.21
CA ASN A 48 0.14 -63.93 -10.95
C ASN A 48 1.41 -63.26 -10.35
N GLY A 49 1.54 -63.04 -9.03
CA GLY A 49 0.65 -63.32 -7.90
C GLY A 49 1.29 -62.94 -6.54
N CYS A 50 0.49 -62.90 -5.45
CA CYS A 50 0.93 -62.74 -4.04
C CYS A 50 1.24 -64.14 -3.41
N PRO A 51 1.65 -64.32 -2.12
CA PRO A 51 1.75 -63.35 -1.00
C PRO A 51 2.97 -63.51 -0.03
N GLY A 52 3.01 -62.69 1.03
CA GLY A 52 2.99 -63.24 2.41
C GLY A 52 4.28 -63.52 3.21
N SER A 53 4.55 -62.62 4.17
CA SER A 53 4.92 -62.94 5.58
C SER A 53 6.39 -63.23 6.02
N SER A 54 6.72 -62.61 7.17
CA SER A 54 7.41 -63.17 8.35
C SER A 54 8.89 -63.62 8.36
N GLN A 55 9.61 -62.97 9.29
CA GLN A 55 10.65 -63.50 10.20
C GLN A 55 12.13 -63.70 9.78
N MET A 56 12.98 -63.19 10.69
CA MET A 56 14.25 -63.74 11.20
C MET A 56 15.50 -63.95 10.30
N SER A 57 16.52 -63.18 10.68
CA SER A 57 17.91 -63.62 10.95
C SER A 57 18.97 -63.66 9.83
N LEU A 58 20.12 -63.04 10.19
CA LEU A 58 21.49 -63.51 10.01
C LEU A 58 21.94 -64.18 8.69
N SER A 59 22.86 -63.48 8.00
CA SER A 59 24.11 -64.02 7.43
C SER A 59 24.03 -64.90 6.15
N SER A 60 25.06 -64.99 5.30
CA SER A 60 26.19 -64.08 5.00
C SER A 60 26.99 -64.55 3.75
N ARG A 61 27.77 -63.64 3.14
CA ARG A 61 28.84 -63.91 2.15
C ARG A 61 28.35 -64.46 0.80
N THR A 62 29.09 -64.37 -0.31
CA THR A 62 30.50 -64.01 -0.61
C THR A 62 30.64 -62.57 -1.17
N ALA A 63 31.67 -61.79 -0.82
CA ALA A 63 33.10 -61.84 -1.19
C ALA A 63 33.32 -61.58 -2.70
N PHE A 64 34.21 -60.68 -3.17
CA PHE A 64 35.48 -60.14 -2.64
C PHE A 64 35.72 -58.71 -3.23
N VAL A 65 36.67 -57.83 -2.85
CA VAL A 65 37.78 -57.85 -1.87
C VAL A 65 38.18 -56.39 -1.46
N LEU A 66 38.66 -56.22 -0.21
CA LEU A 66 39.72 -55.35 0.39
C LEU A 66 40.29 -54.08 -0.32
N ARG A 67 40.92 -53.08 0.33
CA ARG A 67 41.62 -52.87 1.66
C ARG A 67 41.77 -51.33 1.89
N GLU A 68 42.38 -50.69 2.91
CA GLU A 68 42.48 -50.72 4.40
C GLU A 68 43.09 -49.34 4.84
N ARG A 69 43.04 -48.80 6.08
CA ARG A 69 42.31 -49.14 7.33
C ARG A 69 42.06 -47.85 8.17
N LEU A 70 41.28 -48.04 9.24
CA LEU A 70 40.91 -47.18 10.38
C LEU A 70 42.06 -46.69 11.28
N ALA A 71 41.80 -45.64 12.09
CA ALA A 71 41.86 -45.72 13.56
C ALA A 71 41.13 -44.57 14.31
N LEU A 72 40.21 -44.95 15.22
CA LEU A 72 39.95 -44.48 16.62
C LEU A 72 40.25 -43.01 17.03
N GLY A 73 39.50 -42.36 17.93
CA GLY A 73 38.33 -42.74 18.74
C GLY A 73 37.80 -41.50 19.52
N GLY A 74 36.56 -41.53 20.03
CA GLY A 74 35.87 -40.30 20.50
C GLY A 74 35.59 -40.21 22.02
N SER A 75 35.08 -39.05 22.46
CA SER A 75 34.39 -38.92 23.77
C SER A 75 33.47 -37.70 23.88
N ARG A 76 32.35 -37.88 24.61
CA ARG A 76 31.48 -36.87 25.26
C ARG A 76 30.73 -35.83 24.40
N ALA A 77 29.69 -35.29 25.03
CA ALA A 77 28.70 -34.37 24.49
C ALA A 77 28.76 -33.01 25.22
N ASP A 78 27.73 -32.19 24.98
CA ASP A 78 27.36 -30.99 25.73
C ASP A 78 28.35 -29.81 25.68
N ASP A 79 28.13 -28.89 24.73
CA ASP A 79 27.39 -27.65 25.06
C ASP A 79 27.05 -26.79 23.80
N TRP A 80 26.32 -25.68 24.00
CA TRP A 80 26.06 -24.58 23.03
C TRP A 80 25.07 -24.82 21.87
N ALA A 81 23.84 -25.21 22.21
CA ALA A 81 22.66 -24.96 21.36
C ALA A 81 21.51 -24.31 22.14
N GLY A 82 21.43 -22.97 22.18
CA GLY A 82 20.27 -22.26 22.78
C GLY A 82 20.51 -20.85 23.32
N ALA A 83 20.51 -19.84 22.44
CA ALA A 83 20.40 -18.42 22.83
C ALA A 83 19.63 -17.64 21.73
N ALA A 84 18.31 -17.83 21.62
CA ALA A 84 17.29 -17.11 22.41
C ALA A 84 17.12 -15.63 22.00
N TRP A 85 16.18 -15.37 21.09
CA TRP A 85 15.47 -14.08 21.04
C TRP A 85 14.31 -14.14 22.05
N GLY A 86 14.23 -13.17 22.97
CA GLY A 86 13.05 -13.04 23.83
C GLY A 86 13.30 -12.35 25.17
N VAL A 87 13.11 -11.02 25.23
CA VAL A 87 12.83 -10.30 26.48
C VAL A 87 11.85 -9.15 26.20
N ALA A 88 10.60 -9.30 26.65
CA ALA A 88 9.70 -8.19 26.94
C ALA A 88 8.54 -8.64 27.85
N GLY A 89 8.63 -8.34 29.15
CA GLY A 89 7.48 -8.32 30.06
C GLY A 89 7.26 -9.55 30.95
N MET A 90 7.83 -9.52 32.17
CA MET A 90 7.09 -9.84 33.40
C MET A 90 7.84 -9.33 34.63
N MET A 91 7.13 -8.71 35.59
CA MET A 91 7.11 -9.13 37.00
C MET A 91 6.42 -8.09 37.91
N MET A 92 5.35 -8.52 38.58
CA MET A 92 5.22 -8.50 40.04
C MET A 92 4.18 -9.59 40.44
N PRO A 93 4.20 -10.12 41.68
CA PRO A 93 4.21 -11.58 41.84
C PRO A 93 3.22 -12.19 42.89
N VAL A 94 3.37 -13.50 43.13
CA VAL A 94 2.75 -14.34 44.19
C VAL A 94 1.29 -14.77 43.92
N GLY A 95 0.88 -16.04 44.09
CA GLY A 95 1.62 -17.29 44.37
C GLY A 95 0.76 -18.44 44.93
N ARG A 96 1.37 -19.63 45.14
CA ARG A 96 0.84 -20.90 45.73
C ARG A 96 -0.05 -21.80 44.84
N GLY A 97 0.09 -23.12 45.03
CA GLY A 97 -0.95 -24.13 44.75
C GLY A 97 -0.60 -25.21 43.68
N PRO A 98 -0.55 -26.53 43.99
CA PRO A 98 -0.22 -27.59 43.04
C PRO A 98 -1.33 -28.65 42.86
N VAL A 99 -0.97 -29.81 42.23
CA VAL A 99 -1.53 -31.19 42.39
C VAL A 99 -2.23 -31.86 41.17
N TRP A 100 -1.52 -32.81 40.52
CA TRP A 100 -1.98 -34.09 39.88
C TRP A 100 -2.94 -34.04 38.65
N TRP A 101 -3.09 -35.07 37.77
CA TRP A 101 -2.18 -36.14 37.26
C TRP A 101 -2.66 -36.61 35.85
N LEU A 102 -2.10 -37.71 35.30
CA LEU A 102 -2.37 -38.35 33.99
C LEU A 102 -3.85 -38.40 33.51
N SER A 103 -4.19 -38.45 32.21
CA SER A 103 -3.89 -39.62 31.34
C SER A 103 -4.26 -39.51 29.84
N ARG A 104 -3.77 -40.49 29.05
CA ARG A 104 -4.26 -41.07 27.77
C ARG A 104 -4.46 -40.22 26.48
N ARG A 105 -3.54 -40.46 25.52
CA ARG A 105 -3.76 -40.62 24.05
C ARG A 105 -4.31 -42.05 23.75
N PRO A 106 -4.60 -42.49 22.49
CA PRO A 106 -4.47 -41.90 21.13
C PRO A 106 -5.87 -41.62 20.52
N ILE A 107 -6.22 -41.57 19.21
CA ILE A 107 -5.66 -41.87 17.85
C ILE A 107 -6.16 -40.69 16.95
N MET A 108 -5.46 -40.04 16.00
CA MET A 108 -4.44 -40.34 14.97
C MET A 108 -4.98 -40.79 13.59
N SER A 109 -5.43 -39.83 12.78
CA SER A 109 -5.40 -39.92 11.31
C SER A 109 -4.86 -38.62 10.67
N ARG A 110 -4.18 -38.80 9.53
CA ARG A 110 -3.57 -37.83 8.59
C ARG A 110 -3.82 -38.44 7.18
N PRO A 111 -3.62 -37.75 6.04
CA PRO A 111 -2.87 -36.50 5.78
C PRO A 111 -3.75 -35.42 5.06
N GLY A 112 -3.26 -34.31 4.50
CA GLY A 112 -1.89 -33.83 4.28
C GLY A 112 -1.79 -32.47 3.57
N PHE A 113 -0.65 -32.27 2.90
CA PHE A 113 -0.23 -31.12 2.08
C PHE A 113 0.16 -29.79 2.75
N ALA A 114 1.07 -29.11 2.05
CA ALA A 114 1.80 -27.89 2.41
C ALA A 114 1.00 -26.61 2.01
N GLY A 115 1.38 -25.38 2.38
CA GLY A 115 2.46 -24.93 3.28
C GLY A 115 2.87 -23.46 3.01
N PHE A 116 3.83 -22.96 3.80
CA PHE A 116 4.57 -21.68 3.68
C PHE A 116 4.23 -20.66 2.56
N ARG A 117 3.73 -19.48 2.96
CA ARG A 117 4.35 -18.13 2.82
C ARG A 117 3.41 -17.09 3.48
N THR A 118 3.80 -16.05 4.22
CA THR A 118 4.99 -15.15 4.25
C THR A 118 5.11 -14.15 3.11
N THR A 119 4.07 -13.34 2.85
CA THR A 119 4.17 -12.08 2.10
C THR A 119 3.07 -11.07 2.46
N ARG A 120 3.44 -9.96 3.12
CA ARG A 120 2.69 -8.68 3.12
C ARG A 120 3.65 -7.49 3.20
N CYS A 121 4.37 -7.27 2.09
CA CYS A 121 5.09 -6.06 1.74
C CYS A 121 5.15 -5.98 0.21
N LEU A 122 5.14 -4.77 -0.34
CA LEU A 122 5.03 -4.45 -1.78
C LEU A 122 3.74 -4.93 -2.47
N GLN A 123 2.78 -4.01 -2.62
CA GLN A 123 2.30 -3.66 -3.96
C GLN A 123 1.61 -2.29 -3.95
N ALA A 124 2.08 -1.40 -4.82
CA ALA A 124 1.47 -0.12 -5.18
C ALA A 124 2.03 0.31 -6.55
N ALA A 125 1.19 0.90 -7.40
CA ALA A 125 1.44 1.29 -8.80
C ALA A 125 1.54 0.14 -9.83
N GLY A 126 0.96 0.38 -11.01
CA GLY A 126 0.70 -0.61 -12.07
C GLY A 126 -0.69 -1.25 -11.93
N VAL A 127 -1.57 -1.31 -12.94
CA VAL A 127 -1.47 -0.94 -14.38
C VAL A 127 -2.80 -0.31 -14.86
N LEU A 128 -2.75 0.46 -15.95
CA LEU A 128 -3.91 1.00 -16.68
C LEU A 128 -4.22 0.16 -17.93
N LEU A 129 -5.50 0.16 -18.35
CA LEU A 129 -6.10 -0.34 -19.61
C LEU A 129 -6.61 -1.80 -19.68
N ALA A 130 -7.59 -1.95 -20.59
CA ALA A 130 -8.26 -3.15 -21.13
C ALA A 130 -9.30 -3.86 -20.24
N GLY A 131 -10.42 -4.28 -20.88
CA GLY A 131 -11.32 -5.30 -20.32
C GLY A 131 -12.80 -4.96 -20.12
N CYS A 132 -13.51 -4.46 -21.14
CA CYS A 132 -14.97 -4.71 -21.20
C CYS A 132 -15.23 -6.17 -21.58
N LEU A 133 -16.29 -6.79 -21.04
CA LEU A 133 -17.28 -7.67 -21.73
C LEU A 133 -17.99 -8.61 -20.73
N TRP A 134 -19.34 -8.57 -20.73
CA TRP A 134 -20.26 -9.71 -20.55
C TRP A 134 -20.36 -10.43 -19.17
N THR A 135 -21.49 -11.03 -18.74
CA THR A 135 -22.91 -10.90 -19.16
C THR A 135 -23.86 -11.30 -18.02
N TRP A 136 -25.02 -10.63 -17.97
CA TRP A 136 -26.38 -11.18 -17.78
C TRP A 136 -26.59 -12.61 -17.23
N ALA A 137 -27.31 -12.73 -16.10
CA ALA A 137 -28.27 -13.80 -15.74
C ALA A 137 -28.91 -13.52 -14.35
N LEU A 138 -30.12 -13.98 -14.00
CA LEU A 138 -31.41 -14.06 -14.72
C LEU A 138 -32.53 -14.40 -13.69
N ALA A 139 -33.79 -14.08 -14.01
CA ALA A 139 -35.03 -14.48 -13.30
C ALA A 139 -35.23 -13.97 -11.84
N GLY A 140 -36.47 -13.87 -11.34
CA GLY A 140 -37.76 -13.96 -12.02
C GLY A 140 -38.94 -14.21 -11.06
N GLN A 141 -40.17 -14.05 -11.57
CA GLN A 141 -41.47 -14.19 -10.85
C GLN A 141 -41.72 -13.11 -9.76
N GLY A 142 -42.97 -12.71 -9.47
CA GLY A 142 -44.23 -12.99 -10.17
C GLY A 142 -45.49 -12.65 -9.35
N GLN A 143 -46.64 -12.59 -10.03
CA GLN A 143 -48.02 -12.41 -9.52
C GLN A 143 -48.48 -10.98 -9.13
N ALA A 144 -49.81 -10.83 -9.06
CA ALA A 144 -50.57 -9.58 -9.00
C ALA A 144 -51.87 -9.77 -8.19
N SER A 145 -52.57 -8.68 -7.85
CA SER A 145 -54.02 -8.67 -7.57
C SER A 145 -54.59 -7.24 -7.63
N ASN A 146 -55.93 -7.11 -7.71
CA ASN A 146 -56.65 -5.90 -8.14
C ASN A 146 -57.40 -5.18 -7.01
N GLY A 147 -57.72 -3.89 -7.26
CA GLY A 147 -58.94 -3.23 -6.79
C GLY A 147 -58.71 -1.87 -6.10
N SER A 148 -59.60 -0.88 -6.19
CA SER A 148 -60.74 -0.65 -7.12
C SER A 148 -61.32 0.75 -6.83
N GLY A 149 -61.77 1.52 -7.84
CA GLY A 149 -62.43 2.82 -7.60
C GLY A 149 -62.61 3.73 -8.82
N GLU A 150 -63.79 3.64 -9.44
CA GLU A 150 -64.42 4.66 -10.32
C GLU A 150 -65.26 5.65 -9.46
N PRO A 151 -65.97 6.70 -9.99
CA PRO A 151 -66.24 7.04 -11.40
C PRO A 151 -66.07 8.54 -11.80
N ASN A 152 -66.06 8.84 -13.11
CA ASN A 152 -67.11 9.60 -13.84
C ASN A 152 -66.60 10.23 -15.16
N ASP A 153 -67.44 10.12 -16.20
CA ASP A 153 -67.37 10.82 -17.49
C ASP A 153 -68.00 12.23 -17.36
N PRO A 154 -67.70 13.23 -18.22
CA PRO A 154 -68.59 13.42 -19.37
C PRO A 154 -67.96 13.96 -20.69
N ASN A 155 -68.24 13.25 -21.77
CA ASN A 155 -68.71 13.71 -23.09
C ASN A 155 -68.16 15.04 -23.69
N ALA A 156 -67.42 14.86 -24.79
CA ALA A 156 -67.68 15.42 -26.11
C ALA A 156 -68.59 16.67 -26.27
N ILE A 157 -68.03 17.72 -26.90
CA ILE A 157 -68.77 18.78 -27.61
C ILE A 157 -68.12 18.98 -29.01
N ALA A 158 -68.95 19.35 -30.00
CA ALA A 158 -68.71 19.68 -31.42
C ALA A 158 -67.24 19.80 -31.93
N ALA A 159 -66.82 19.18 -33.04
CA ALA A 159 -67.38 19.01 -34.40
C ALA A 159 -67.12 20.17 -35.39
N GLU A 160 -66.70 19.77 -36.60
CA GLU A 160 -66.82 20.44 -37.92
C GLU A 160 -66.37 21.91 -38.13
N SER A 161 -65.17 22.08 -38.69
CA SER A 161 -64.93 22.93 -39.88
C SER A 161 -63.71 22.36 -40.64
N VAL A 162 -63.84 21.84 -41.86
CA VAL A 162 -64.02 22.55 -43.15
C VAL A 162 -62.80 23.37 -43.57
N ALA A 163 -61.96 22.73 -44.41
CA ALA A 163 -61.24 23.23 -45.58
C ALA A 163 -60.47 24.59 -45.57
N SER A 164 -59.43 24.60 -46.41
CA SER A 164 -58.58 25.73 -46.82
C SER A 164 -57.60 26.28 -45.78
N VAL A 165 -56.31 25.94 -45.97
CA VAL A 165 -55.18 26.76 -45.53
C VAL A 165 -54.24 26.96 -46.71
N GLY A 166 -54.43 28.08 -47.40
CA GLY A 166 -53.40 28.66 -48.26
C GLY A 166 -52.71 29.81 -47.53
N GLN A 167 -51.39 29.77 -47.43
CA GLN A 167 -50.54 30.90 -47.05
C GLN A 167 -50.89 31.62 -45.73
N GLY A 168 -50.84 30.87 -44.62
CA GLY A 168 -50.66 31.41 -43.26
C GLY A 168 -49.31 31.01 -42.65
N PRO A 169 -48.90 31.56 -41.49
CA PRO A 169 -47.71 31.12 -40.77
C PRO A 169 -47.84 29.67 -40.28
N LEU A 170 -46.72 28.93 -40.24
CA LEU A 170 -46.66 27.47 -40.02
C LEU A 170 -47.00 26.99 -38.59
N ALA A 171 -47.40 27.90 -37.70
CA ALA A 171 -47.40 27.67 -36.25
C ALA A 171 -48.71 27.08 -35.67
N GLU A 172 -49.86 27.26 -36.32
CA GLU A 172 -51.15 26.80 -35.79
C GLU A 172 -51.58 25.45 -36.37
N ILE A 173 -51.94 24.53 -35.46
CA ILE A 173 -52.42 23.16 -35.72
C ILE A 173 -51.41 22.25 -36.46
N VAL A 174 -50.22 22.11 -35.86
CA VAL A 174 -49.29 20.99 -36.12
C VAL A 174 -49.43 19.96 -34.99
N THR A 175 -50.04 18.81 -35.27
CA THR A 175 -50.22 17.71 -34.31
C THR A 175 -49.18 16.61 -34.55
N VAL A 176 -49.00 15.70 -33.59
CA VAL A 176 -48.18 14.51 -33.78
C VAL A 176 -48.66 13.69 -34.98
N GLU A 177 -49.97 13.58 -35.16
CA GLU A 177 -50.59 12.83 -36.27
C GLU A 177 -50.37 13.50 -37.63
N SER A 178 -50.43 14.84 -37.71
CA SER A 178 -50.14 15.57 -38.96
C SER A 178 -48.66 15.55 -39.32
N LEU A 179 -47.74 15.52 -38.33
CA LEU A 179 -46.33 15.27 -38.59
C LEU A 179 -46.06 13.82 -39.01
N GLU A 180 -46.76 12.83 -38.46
CA GLU A 180 -46.59 11.43 -38.85
C GLU A 180 -47.18 11.11 -40.24
N SER A 181 -48.23 11.81 -40.67
CA SER A 181 -48.73 11.73 -42.05
C SER A 181 -47.77 12.40 -43.04
N LEU A 182 -47.26 13.60 -42.73
CA LEU A 182 -46.21 14.27 -43.53
C LEU A 182 -44.93 13.41 -43.64
N ARG A 183 -44.51 12.76 -42.54
CA ARG A 183 -43.37 11.83 -42.56
C ARG A 183 -43.61 10.65 -43.51
N LYS A 184 -44.81 10.06 -43.51
CA LYS A 184 -45.17 8.96 -44.44
C LYS A 184 -45.17 9.44 -45.89
N GLN A 185 -45.84 10.55 -46.18
CA GLN A 185 -45.90 11.16 -47.52
C GLN A 185 -44.51 11.53 -48.08
N SER A 186 -43.55 11.89 -47.21
CA SER A 186 -42.19 12.25 -47.65
C SER A 186 -41.40 11.11 -48.31
N ALA A 187 -41.78 9.85 -48.09
CA ALA A 187 -41.15 8.69 -48.75
C ALA A 187 -41.57 8.54 -50.23
N GLU A 188 -42.75 9.03 -50.58
CA GLU A 188 -43.43 8.82 -51.87
C GLU A 188 -43.18 9.95 -52.88
N LEU A 189 -42.46 11.01 -52.48
CA LEU A 189 -42.17 12.18 -53.32
C LEU A 189 -41.32 11.82 -54.56
N PRO A 190 -41.86 11.98 -55.80
CA PRO A 190 -41.12 11.67 -57.01
C PRO A 190 -40.05 12.73 -57.32
N GLY A 191 -38.92 12.30 -57.89
CA GLY A 191 -37.84 13.19 -58.32
C GLY A 191 -36.79 13.53 -57.25
N LEU A 192 -36.87 12.96 -56.04
CA LEU A 192 -35.87 13.13 -54.99
C LEU A 192 -34.98 11.89 -54.82
N ASP A 193 -33.67 12.15 -54.68
CA ASP A 193 -32.67 11.16 -54.30
C ASP A 193 -33.05 10.44 -52.98
N GLU A 194 -32.64 9.19 -52.86
CA GLU A 194 -32.95 8.34 -51.71
C GLU A 194 -32.35 8.92 -50.42
N ALA A 195 -31.12 9.43 -50.48
CA ALA A 195 -30.49 10.12 -49.35
C ALA A 195 -31.20 11.43 -48.96
N ALA A 196 -31.91 12.09 -49.88
CA ALA A 196 -32.72 13.27 -49.58
C ALA A 196 -34.04 12.90 -48.88
N ARG A 197 -34.72 11.83 -49.33
CA ARG A 197 -35.95 11.34 -48.69
C ARG A 197 -35.71 10.83 -47.27
N THR A 198 -34.61 10.11 -47.03
CA THR A 198 -34.22 9.69 -45.66
C THR A 198 -34.01 10.88 -44.73
N ARG A 199 -33.30 11.92 -45.17
CA ARG A 199 -33.08 13.15 -44.37
C ARG A 199 -34.38 13.88 -44.04
N ILE A 200 -35.34 13.94 -44.95
CA ILE A 200 -36.65 14.56 -44.69
C ILE A 200 -37.41 13.74 -43.61
N ALA A 201 -37.38 12.41 -43.70
CA ALA A 201 -38.00 11.54 -42.70
C ALA A 201 -37.34 11.65 -41.30
N GLU A 202 -36.01 11.80 -41.23
CA GLU A 202 -35.26 12.07 -39.99
C GLU A 202 -35.54 13.46 -39.41
N THR A 203 -35.72 14.45 -40.27
CA THR A 203 -36.11 15.81 -39.87
C THR A 203 -37.51 15.82 -39.26
N TYR A 204 -38.48 15.14 -39.88
CA TYR A 204 -39.83 15.01 -39.32
C TYR A 204 -39.89 14.12 -38.06
N SER A 205 -39.08 13.08 -37.94
CA SER A 205 -39.01 12.31 -36.67
C SER A 205 -38.43 13.14 -35.53
N SER A 206 -37.42 13.97 -35.81
CA SER A 206 -36.87 14.96 -34.88
C SER A 206 -37.90 16.04 -34.50
N ALA A 207 -38.75 16.45 -35.45
CA ALA A 207 -39.81 17.43 -35.21
C ALA A 207 -40.91 16.88 -34.29
N ILE A 208 -41.30 15.61 -34.48
CA ILE A 208 -42.24 14.90 -33.59
C ILE A 208 -41.67 14.80 -32.17
N ALA A 209 -40.38 14.51 -32.02
CA ALA A 209 -39.73 14.46 -30.71
C ALA A 209 -39.68 15.85 -30.04
N ALA A 210 -39.41 16.91 -30.80
CA ALA A 210 -39.45 18.29 -30.31
C ALA A 210 -40.86 18.67 -29.84
N LEU A 211 -41.90 18.42 -30.63
CA LEU A 211 -43.30 18.69 -30.27
C LEU A 211 -43.72 17.97 -28.98
N LYS A 212 -43.50 16.64 -28.91
CA LYS A 212 -43.81 15.85 -27.69
C LYS A 212 -43.11 16.41 -26.45
N SER A 213 -41.84 16.83 -26.58
CA SER A 213 -41.12 17.45 -25.47
C SER A 213 -41.66 18.84 -25.08
N ALA A 214 -42.17 19.62 -26.04
CA ALA A 214 -42.79 20.91 -25.78
C ALA A 214 -44.10 20.76 -24.98
N ASP A 215 -44.94 19.80 -25.37
CA ASP A 215 -46.23 19.56 -24.74
C ASP A 215 -46.07 18.94 -23.33
N GLU A 216 -45.10 18.03 -23.14
CA GLU A 216 -44.70 17.57 -21.79
C GLU A 216 -44.25 18.72 -20.87
N LEU A 217 -43.46 19.67 -21.39
CA LEU A 217 -42.96 20.80 -20.61
C LEU A 217 -44.08 21.80 -20.27
N ALA A 218 -45.01 22.05 -21.19
CA ALA A 218 -46.21 22.84 -20.92
C ALA A 218 -47.09 22.19 -19.84
N ALA A 219 -47.34 20.88 -19.92
CA ALA A 219 -48.09 20.15 -18.90
C ALA A 219 -47.43 20.23 -17.52
N ARG A 220 -46.10 20.14 -17.43
CA ARG A 220 -45.35 20.32 -16.17
C ARG A 220 -45.48 21.75 -15.63
N ALA A 221 -45.39 22.78 -16.48
CA ALA A 221 -45.58 24.18 -16.07
C ALA A 221 -46.97 24.40 -15.43
N VAL A 222 -48.03 23.89 -16.05
CA VAL A 222 -49.40 23.94 -15.52
C VAL A 222 -49.53 23.18 -14.19
N GLN A 223 -48.94 21.98 -14.07
CA GLN A 223 -48.95 21.22 -12.80
C GLN A 223 -48.23 21.96 -11.66
N TYR A 224 -47.11 22.65 -11.93
CA TYR A 224 -46.45 23.47 -10.91
C TYR A 224 -47.33 24.67 -10.51
N ARG A 225 -47.95 25.36 -11.48
CA ARG A 225 -48.86 26.51 -11.24
C ARG A 225 -50.04 26.13 -10.34
N GLN A 226 -50.77 25.07 -10.67
CA GLN A 226 -51.86 24.53 -9.86
C GLN A 226 -51.42 24.15 -8.43
N ARG A 227 -50.20 23.61 -8.29
CA ARG A 227 -49.63 23.25 -6.97
C ARG A 227 -49.16 24.47 -6.17
N CYS A 228 -48.80 25.59 -6.80
CA CYS A 228 -48.59 26.86 -6.10
C CYS A 228 -49.91 27.38 -5.51
N GLU A 229 -50.97 27.36 -6.29
CA GLU A 229 -52.31 27.85 -5.89
C GLU A 229 -52.91 27.02 -4.73
N ALA A 230 -52.68 25.70 -4.73
CA ALA A 230 -53.10 24.82 -3.63
C ALA A 230 -52.22 24.88 -2.37
N ALA A 231 -50.99 25.42 -2.46
CA ALA A 231 -50.02 25.43 -1.36
C ALA A 231 -50.48 26.10 -0.05
N PRO A 232 -51.09 27.31 -0.04
CA PRO A 232 -51.50 27.96 1.21
C PRO A 232 -52.61 27.18 1.95
N VAL A 233 -53.58 26.61 1.23
CA VAL A 233 -54.66 25.81 1.82
C VAL A 233 -54.10 24.54 2.48
N ALA A 234 -53.13 23.89 1.84
CA ALA A 234 -52.43 22.75 2.42
C ALA A 234 -51.58 23.14 3.65
N LEU A 235 -50.97 24.33 3.64
CA LEU A 235 -50.18 24.84 4.77
C LEU A 235 -51.04 25.12 6.00
N GLU A 236 -52.22 25.70 5.84
CA GLU A 236 -53.16 25.89 6.95
C GLU A 236 -53.66 24.56 7.51
N ALA A 237 -53.97 23.57 6.66
CA ALA A 237 -54.36 22.23 7.10
C ALA A 237 -53.26 21.55 7.94
N VAL A 238 -52.01 21.61 7.50
CA VAL A 238 -50.86 21.04 8.24
C VAL A 238 -50.56 21.84 9.52
N ARG A 239 -50.66 23.18 9.51
CA ARG A 239 -50.55 24.02 10.71
C ARG A 239 -51.63 23.70 11.74
N LYS A 240 -52.86 23.48 11.31
CA LYS A 240 -53.98 23.07 12.18
C LYS A 240 -53.71 21.71 12.81
N GLN A 241 -53.23 20.73 12.04
CA GLN A 241 -52.81 19.42 12.55
C GLN A 241 -51.68 19.54 13.59
N LEU A 242 -50.63 20.31 13.29
CA LEU A 242 -49.52 20.60 14.21
C LEU A 242 -49.97 21.25 15.52
N GLY A 243 -50.94 22.17 15.46
CA GLY A 243 -51.53 22.83 16.63
C GLY A 243 -52.39 21.90 17.49
N SER A 244 -53.10 20.95 16.85
CA SER A 244 -53.86 19.90 17.55
C SER A 244 -53.01 18.73 18.05
N PHE A 245 -51.72 18.66 17.72
CA PHE A 245 -50.87 17.52 18.02
C PHE A 245 -50.43 17.49 19.50
N THR A 246 -51.32 16.98 20.36
CA THR A 246 -50.97 16.58 21.73
C THR A 246 -50.18 15.26 21.71
N ALA A 247 -49.40 15.00 22.76
CA ALA A 247 -48.81 13.68 22.95
C ALA A 247 -49.93 12.65 23.17
N PRO A 248 -49.86 11.45 22.59
CA PRO A 248 -50.89 10.43 22.80
C PRO A 248 -50.96 10.07 24.29
N PRO A 249 -52.16 9.86 24.86
CA PRO A 249 -52.29 9.29 26.19
C PRO A 249 -51.66 7.89 26.22
N GLU A 250 -51.20 7.45 27.39
CA GLU A 250 -50.73 6.07 27.55
C GLU A 250 -51.83 5.08 27.15
N PRO A 251 -51.51 4.00 26.41
CA PRO A 251 -52.49 2.99 26.03
C PRO A 251 -53.22 2.45 27.27
N ASN A 252 -54.55 2.41 27.22
CA ASN A 252 -55.34 1.90 28.34
C ASN A 252 -55.18 0.36 28.43
N VAL A 253 -54.40 -0.11 29.40
CA VAL A 253 -54.02 -1.53 29.53
C VAL A 253 -54.99 -2.27 30.43
N ALA A 254 -55.51 -3.42 29.96
CA ALA A 254 -56.31 -4.32 30.78
C ALA A 254 -55.50 -4.89 31.96
N ALA A 255 -56.11 -5.00 33.14
CA ALA A 255 -55.43 -5.43 34.36
C ALA A 255 -54.83 -6.85 34.29
N ASN A 256 -55.40 -7.73 33.44
CA ASN A 256 -55.00 -9.13 33.29
C ASN A 256 -54.25 -9.39 31.95
N LEU A 257 -53.47 -8.42 31.45
CA LEU A 257 -52.78 -8.54 30.18
C LEU A 257 -51.72 -9.66 30.20
N THR A 258 -51.75 -10.55 29.20
CA THR A 258 -50.73 -11.61 29.05
C THR A 258 -49.51 -11.14 28.25
N VAL A 259 -48.38 -11.84 28.38
CA VAL A 259 -47.14 -11.55 27.64
C VAL A 259 -47.39 -11.54 26.12
N ALA A 260 -48.07 -12.57 25.59
CA ALA A 260 -48.38 -12.68 24.17
C ALA A 260 -49.30 -11.55 23.65
N GLN A 261 -50.21 -11.03 24.48
CA GLN A 261 -51.03 -9.87 24.12
C GLN A 261 -50.17 -8.59 24.03
N ALA A 262 -49.25 -8.40 24.97
CA ALA A 262 -48.32 -7.28 24.97
C ALA A 262 -47.36 -7.33 23.75
N GLU A 263 -46.89 -8.51 23.38
CA GLU A 263 -46.03 -8.74 22.21
C GLU A 263 -46.75 -8.50 20.87
N ALA A 264 -48.05 -8.84 20.78
CA ALA A 264 -48.89 -8.50 19.63
C ALA A 264 -49.07 -6.97 19.49
N SER A 265 -49.37 -6.26 20.60
CA SER A 265 -49.47 -4.79 20.59
C SER A 265 -48.13 -4.11 20.28
N LEU A 266 -47.01 -4.65 20.77
CA LEU A 266 -45.66 -4.19 20.40
C LEU A 266 -45.41 -4.33 18.90
N THR A 267 -45.77 -5.47 18.30
CA THR A 267 -45.58 -5.73 16.86
C THR A 267 -46.35 -4.71 16.01
N GLN A 268 -47.58 -4.36 16.40
CA GLN A 268 -48.37 -3.33 15.73
C GLN A 268 -47.73 -1.92 15.87
N ALA A 269 -47.22 -1.58 17.05
CA ALA A 269 -46.56 -0.30 17.28
C ALA A 269 -45.27 -0.16 16.44
N VAL A 270 -44.49 -1.24 16.28
CA VAL A 270 -43.28 -1.25 15.45
C VAL A 270 -43.61 -1.00 13.97
N ALA A 271 -44.67 -1.62 13.45
CA ALA A 271 -45.12 -1.38 12.08
C ALA A 271 -45.52 0.10 11.84
N ALA A 272 -46.23 0.71 12.79
CA ALA A 272 -46.61 2.12 12.73
C ALA A 272 -45.39 3.08 12.80
N VAL A 273 -44.36 2.73 13.57
CA VAL A 273 -43.09 3.48 13.62
C VAL A 273 -42.38 3.47 12.27
N GLU A 274 -42.25 2.31 11.62
CA GLU A 274 -41.53 2.22 10.33
C GLU A 274 -42.27 2.98 9.20
N GLU A 275 -43.61 2.97 9.19
CA GLU A 275 -44.37 3.78 8.24
C GLU A 275 -44.17 5.29 8.46
N ALA A 276 -44.20 5.74 9.73
CA ALA A 276 -43.98 7.14 10.09
C ALA A 276 -42.54 7.59 9.80
N ARG A 277 -41.54 6.74 10.08
CA ARG A 277 -40.13 6.97 9.74
C ARG A 277 -39.91 7.09 8.23
N LYS A 278 -40.53 6.21 7.43
CA LYS A 278 -40.45 6.26 5.97
C LYS A 278 -40.97 7.61 5.44
N LYS A 279 -42.14 8.04 5.89
CA LYS A 279 -42.74 9.34 5.54
C LYS A 279 -41.85 10.52 5.95
N ALA A 280 -41.24 10.48 7.14
CA ALA A 280 -40.28 11.49 7.57
C ALA A 280 -39.05 11.53 6.65
N ALA A 281 -38.40 10.39 6.39
CA ALA A 281 -37.20 10.30 5.56
C ALA A 281 -37.43 10.77 4.11
N GLU A 282 -38.59 10.46 3.52
CA GLU A 282 -38.98 10.94 2.18
C GLU A 282 -39.09 12.47 2.10
N LEU A 283 -39.58 13.11 3.18
CA LEU A 283 -39.67 14.57 3.32
C LEU A 283 -38.33 15.21 3.72
N GLU A 284 -37.44 14.51 4.44
CA GLU A 284 -36.10 15.00 4.78
C GLU A 284 -35.11 14.98 3.61
N ALA A 285 -35.28 14.05 2.66
CA ALA A 285 -34.52 14.03 1.41
C ALA A 285 -34.90 15.19 0.46
N GLU A 286 -36.10 15.74 0.62
CA GLU A 286 -36.70 16.70 -0.33
C GLU A 286 -35.99 18.06 -0.41
N PRO A 287 -35.59 18.73 0.71
CA PRO A 287 -34.79 19.96 0.64
C PRO A 287 -33.50 19.80 -0.17
N LYS A 288 -32.84 18.64 -0.09
CA LYS A 288 -31.63 18.37 -0.88
C LYS A 288 -31.96 18.19 -2.37
N ARG A 289 -32.99 17.39 -2.71
CA ARG A 289 -33.44 17.25 -4.11
C ARG A 289 -33.75 18.61 -4.74
N ARG A 290 -34.42 19.50 -4.00
CA ARG A 290 -34.72 20.88 -4.43
C ARG A 290 -33.49 21.76 -4.55
N ALA A 291 -32.51 21.64 -3.64
CA ALA A 291 -31.26 22.39 -3.71
C ALA A 291 -30.43 21.96 -4.94
N ASP A 292 -30.24 20.66 -5.14
CA ASP A 292 -29.52 20.10 -6.29
C ASP A 292 -30.20 20.54 -7.60
N ARG A 293 -31.55 20.40 -7.70
CA ARG A 293 -32.34 20.85 -8.86
C ARG A 293 -32.24 22.37 -9.11
N ARG A 294 -32.26 23.20 -8.05
CA ARG A 294 -32.09 24.67 -8.16
C ARG A 294 -30.74 25.08 -8.75
N THR A 295 -29.69 24.25 -8.66
CA THR A 295 -28.41 24.53 -9.35
C THR A 295 -28.45 24.19 -10.86
N GLN A 296 -29.33 23.28 -11.27
CA GLN A 296 -29.43 22.81 -12.66
C GLN A 296 -30.29 23.74 -13.53
N ILE A 297 -31.43 24.23 -13.01
CA ILE A 297 -32.38 25.07 -13.75
C ILE A 297 -31.71 26.28 -14.44
N PRO A 298 -30.77 27.04 -13.83
CA PRO A 298 -30.07 28.13 -14.53
C PRO A 298 -29.23 27.67 -15.73
N ALA A 299 -28.62 26.48 -15.67
CA ALA A 299 -27.84 25.92 -16.78
C ALA A 299 -28.76 25.38 -17.89
N GLU A 300 -29.88 24.74 -17.53
CA GLU A 300 -30.93 24.35 -18.48
C GLU A 300 -31.54 25.57 -19.18
N ALA A 301 -31.75 26.68 -18.45
CA ALA A 301 -32.24 27.94 -19.00
C ALA A 301 -31.21 28.63 -19.92
N ALA A 302 -29.92 28.58 -19.59
CA ALA A 302 -28.87 29.07 -20.48
C ALA A 302 -28.80 28.25 -21.78
N SER A 303 -28.86 26.91 -21.68
CA SER A 303 -28.90 26.00 -22.82
C SER A 303 -30.16 26.21 -23.68
N ALA A 304 -31.33 26.39 -23.06
CA ALA A 304 -32.58 26.68 -23.78
C ALA A 304 -32.52 28.01 -24.54
N ARG A 305 -31.93 29.07 -23.95
CA ARG A 305 -31.70 30.35 -24.65
C ARG A 305 -30.77 30.20 -25.84
N GLN A 306 -29.69 29.43 -25.72
CA GLN A 306 -28.79 29.11 -26.83
C GLN A 306 -29.51 28.29 -27.92
N GLN A 307 -30.36 27.33 -27.56
CA GLN A 307 -31.17 26.56 -28.51
C GLN A 307 -32.14 27.44 -29.30
N ILE A 308 -32.77 28.44 -28.65
CA ILE A 308 -33.61 29.44 -29.33
C ILE A 308 -32.77 30.29 -30.29
N GLU A 309 -31.63 30.83 -29.84
CA GLU A 309 -30.76 31.67 -30.65
C GLU A 309 -30.16 30.91 -31.86
N GLU A 310 -29.81 29.63 -31.69
CA GLU A 310 -29.39 28.75 -32.78
C GLU A 310 -30.53 28.41 -33.75
N ALA A 311 -31.73 28.12 -33.25
CA ALA A 311 -32.90 27.86 -34.09
C ALA A 311 -33.25 29.08 -34.94
N ASP A 312 -33.26 30.27 -34.36
CA ASP A 312 -33.51 31.52 -35.06
C ASP A 312 -32.43 31.83 -36.11
N LYS A 313 -31.14 31.59 -35.81
CA LYS A 313 -30.05 31.73 -36.79
C LYS A 313 -30.17 30.73 -37.95
N LYS A 314 -30.53 29.48 -37.68
CA LYS A 314 -30.69 28.43 -38.70
C LYS A 314 -31.91 28.69 -39.58
N ALA A 315 -33.03 29.11 -39.00
CA ALA A 315 -34.21 29.53 -39.75
C ALA A 315 -33.94 30.77 -40.62
N ALA A 316 -33.30 31.80 -40.07
CA ALA A 316 -32.94 33.01 -40.82
C ALA A 316 -32.00 32.73 -42.01
N ALA A 317 -31.06 31.79 -41.87
CA ALA A 317 -30.15 31.40 -42.94
C ALA A 317 -30.84 30.68 -44.13
N VAL A 318 -32.07 30.19 -43.94
CA VAL A 318 -32.81 29.38 -44.94
C VAL A 318 -34.11 30.05 -45.39
N ALA A 319 -34.48 31.20 -44.80
CA ALA A 319 -35.75 31.90 -45.01
C ALA A 319 -36.09 32.31 -46.47
N GLY A 320 -35.11 32.26 -47.40
CA GLY A 320 -35.34 32.49 -48.84
C GLY A 320 -35.47 31.23 -49.70
N ALA A 321 -35.26 30.02 -49.15
CA ALA A 321 -35.21 28.78 -49.92
C ALA A 321 -36.53 28.00 -49.84
N GLN A 322 -37.09 27.63 -51.00
CA GLN A 322 -38.44 27.08 -51.11
C GLN A 322 -38.54 25.55 -51.17
N GLY A 323 -37.42 24.83 -51.11
CA GLY A 323 -37.36 23.37 -51.30
C GLY A 323 -37.99 22.54 -50.18
N PRO A 324 -38.24 21.24 -50.41
CA PRO A 324 -38.94 20.38 -49.46
C PRO A 324 -38.11 20.02 -48.22
N VAL A 325 -36.78 19.97 -48.36
CA VAL A 325 -35.85 19.73 -47.24
C VAL A 325 -35.82 20.95 -46.31
N GLU A 326 -35.80 22.13 -46.91
CA GLU A 326 -35.74 23.43 -46.26
C GLU A 326 -37.02 23.71 -45.46
N ARG A 327 -38.21 23.38 -46.01
CA ARG A 327 -39.49 23.48 -45.29
C ARG A 327 -39.55 22.55 -44.08
N ALA A 328 -39.11 21.29 -44.22
CA ALA A 328 -39.07 20.35 -43.11
C ALA A 328 -38.12 20.83 -42.00
N ASN A 329 -36.97 21.39 -42.38
CA ASN A 329 -35.98 21.95 -41.44
C ASN A 329 -36.51 23.20 -40.72
N LEU A 330 -37.18 24.12 -41.41
CA LEU A 330 -37.83 25.29 -40.81
C LEU A 330 -38.83 24.88 -39.72
N LEU A 331 -39.69 23.89 -40.02
CA LEU A 331 -40.65 23.35 -39.06
C LEU A 331 -39.98 22.67 -37.85
N LEU A 332 -38.86 21.96 -38.07
CA LEU A 332 -38.05 21.39 -36.99
C LEU A 332 -37.50 22.49 -36.06
N TRP A 333 -36.95 23.57 -36.60
CA TRP A 333 -36.38 24.65 -35.79
C TRP A 333 -37.46 25.44 -35.02
N GLU A 334 -38.63 25.65 -35.61
CA GLU A 334 -39.78 26.27 -34.93
C GLU A 334 -40.28 25.42 -33.76
N LEU A 335 -40.40 24.09 -33.94
CA LEU A 335 -40.78 23.17 -32.87
C LEU A 335 -39.68 23.01 -31.80
N GLN A 336 -38.40 23.05 -32.18
CA GLN A 336 -37.28 23.10 -31.21
C GLN A 336 -37.29 24.41 -30.40
N LYS A 337 -37.60 25.55 -31.03
CA LYS A 337 -37.77 26.84 -30.36
C LYS A 337 -38.93 26.82 -29.37
N ARG A 338 -40.10 26.30 -29.76
CA ARG A 338 -41.26 26.10 -28.87
C ARG A 338 -40.91 25.17 -27.69
N ALA A 339 -40.21 24.06 -27.92
CA ALA A 339 -39.76 23.18 -26.84
C ALA A 339 -38.80 23.87 -25.86
N ALA A 340 -37.88 24.69 -26.36
CA ALA A 340 -36.95 25.46 -25.52
C ALA A 340 -37.64 26.60 -24.76
N GLN A 341 -38.65 27.27 -25.35
CA GLN A 341 -39.49 28.25 -24.68
C GLN A 341 -40.30 27.61 -23.55
N ASN A 342 -40.96 26.48 -23.80
CA ASN A 342 -41.71 25.74 -22.78
C ASN A 342 -40.78 25.23 -21.66
N ARG A 343 -39.51 24.92 -21.96
CA ARG A 343 -38.49 24.60 -20.94
C ARG A 343 -38.17 25.78 -20.02
N LEU A 344 -38.10 27.00 -20.56
CA LEU A 344 -37.89 28.22 -19.79
C LEU A 344 -39.09 28.52 -18.89
N GLU A 345 -40.33 28.40 -19.41
CA GLU A 345 -41.53 28.58 -18.58
C GLU A 345 -41.59 27.53 -17.48
N ALA A 346 -41.49 26.24 -17.81
CA ALA A 346 -41.56 25.14 -16.84
C ALA A 346 -40.50 25.26 -15.73
N GLY A 347 -39.26 25.61 -16.06
CA GLY A 347 -38.21 25.86 -15.07
C GLY A 347 -38.48 27.08 -14.19
N SER A 348 -39.17 28.11 -14.71
CA SER A 348 -39.58 29.27 -13.92
C SER A 348 -40.74 28.97 -12.96
N GLU A 349 -41.71 28.16 -13.38
CA GLU A 349 -42.81 27.71 -12.53
C GLU A 349 -42.33 26.69 -11.48
N GLU A 350 -41.37 25.83 -11.82
CA GLU A 350 -40.69 24.91 -10.89
C GLU A 350 -39.99 25.69 -9.75
N LEU A 351 -39.32 26.81 -10.07
CA LEU A 351 -38.70 27.69 -9.07
C LEU A 351 -39.74 28.38 -8.15
N LYS A 352 -40.82 28.92 -8.73
CA LYS A 352 -41.94 29.52 -7.96
C LYS A 352 -42.59 28.50 -7.04
N PHE A 353 -42.80 27.27 -7.52
CA PHE A 353 -43.34 26.16 -6.72
C PHE A 353 -42.45 25.82 -5.52
N TYR A 354 -41.12 25.81 -5.69
CA TYR A 354 -40.19 25.58 -4.58
C TYR A 354 -40.16 26.73 -3.55
N GLU A 355 -40.51 27.95 -3.95
CA GLU A 355 -40.64 29.11 -3.07
C GLU A 355 -41.98 29.06 -2.31
N ALA A 356 -43.10 28.98 -3.04
CA ALA A 356 -44.46 28.91 -2.48
C ALA A 356 -44.68 27.72 -1.54
N THR A 357 -44.00 26.59 -1.76
CA THR A 357 -44.11 25.40 -0.88
C THR A 357 -43.00 25.28 0.17
N GLY A 358 -42.16 26.30 0.37
CA GLY A 358 -41.08 26.28 1.37
C GLY A 358 -41.58 26.11 2.80
N GLU A 359 -42.56 26.92 3.22
CA GLU A 359 -43.19 26.79 4.54
C GLU A 359 -44.01 25.49 4.66
N LEU A 360 -44.70 25.08 3.59
CA LEU A 360 -45.48 23.83 3.54
C LEU A 360 -44.61 22.60 3.79
N LEU A 361 -43.48 22.48 3.08
CA LEU A 361 -42.53 21.38 3.27
C LEU A 361 -41.95 21.37 4.68
N THR A 362 -41.69 22.55 5.26
CA THR A 362 -41.16 22.69 6.62
C THR A 362 -42.19 22.19 7.65
N ALA A 363 -43.44 22.66 7.55
CA ALA A 363 -44.54 22.21 8.41
C ALA A 363 -44.85 20.70 8.24
N GLN A 364 -44.75 20.16 7.02
CA GLN A 364 -44.92 18.72 6.77
C GLN A 364 -43.80 17.89 7.40
N ARG A 365 -42.54 18.34 7.35
CA ARG A 365 -41.41 17.70 8.04
C ARG A 365 -41.60 17.72 9.55
N ASP A 366 -41.97 18.86 10.13
CA ASP A 366 -42.23 18.98 11.57
C ASP A 366 -43.36 18.05 12.03
N LEU A 367 -44.43 17.92 11.22
CA LEU A 367 -45.54 17.02 11.52
C LEU A 367 -45.11 15.55 11.44
N ALA A 368 -44.40 15.15 10.37
CA ALA A 368 -43.90 13.79 10.21
C ALA A 368 -42.88 13.39 11.29
N ALA A 369 -42.00 14.31 11.69
CA ALA A 369 -41.07 14.11 12.81
C ALA A 369 -41.81 13.92 14.14
N ARG A 370 -42.84 14.72 14.43
CA ARG A 370 -43.70 14.54 15.62
C ARG A 370 -44.48 13.23 15.58
N GLN A 371 -45.01 12.82 14.42
CA GLN A 371 -45.69 11.53 14.24
C GLN A 371 -44.73 10.35 14.47
N SER A 372 -43.53 10.38 13.89
CA SER A 372 -42.49 9.36 14.11
C SER A 372 -42.06 9.27 15.58
N ALA A 373 -41.81 10.41 16.24
CA ALA A 373 -41.46 10.43 17.66
C ALA A 373 -42.63 10.00 18.58
N SER A 374 -43.87 10.25 18.17
CA SER A 374 -45.08 9.80 18.87
C SER A 374 -45.28 8.29 18.78
N ALA A 375 -45.10 7.72 17.58
CA ALA A 375 -45.16 6.28 17.37
C ALA A 375 -44.01 5.57 18.13
N GLN A 376 -42.80 6.16 18.15
CA GLN A 376 -41.66 5.60 18.89
C GLN A 376 -42.00 5.42 20.38
N LYS A 377 -42.61 6.43 21.02
CA LYS A 377 -43.03 6.32 22.43
C LYS A 377 -44.03 5.19 22.68
N GLN A 378 -44.86 4.81 21.70
CA GLN A 378 -45.76 3.66 21.82
C GLN A 378 -44.98 2.34 21.76
N VAL A 379 -43.96 2.24 20.91
CA VAL A 379 -43.02 1.11 20.92
C VAL A 379 -42.28 1.03 22.24
N ASP A 380 -41.72 2.14 22.73
CA ASP A 380 -40.97 2.19 24.00
C ASP A 380 -41.85 1.74 25.18
N PHE A 381 -43.10 2.20 25.24
CA PHE A 381 -44.09 1.80 26.24
C PHE A 381 -44.39 0.30 26.19
N TRP A 382 -44.67 -0.26 25.01
CA TRP A 382 -44.97 -1.68 24.88
C TRP A 382 -43.74 -2.56 25.14
N GLN A 383 -42.52 -2.15 24.75
CA GLN A 383 -41.28 -2.85 25.11
C GLN A 383 -41.07 -2.89 26.62
N ALA A 384 -41.23 -1.76 27.32
CA ALA A 384 -41.13 -1.71 28.77
C ALA A 384 -42.20 -2.58 29.46
N ARG A 385 -43.43 -2.62 28.90
CA ARG A 385 -44.53 -3.46 29.42
C ARG A 385 -44.27 -4.95 29.22
N VAL A 386 -43.78 -5.36 28.05
CA VAL A 386 -43.39 -6.76 27.77
C VAL A 386 -42.27 -7.20 28.72
N ALA A 387 -41.21 -6.40 28.86
CA ALA A 387 -40.08 -6.72 29.75
C ALA A 387 -40.52 -6.87 31.22
N ALA A 388 -41.40 -5.99 31.71
CA ALA A 388 -41.94 -6.08 33.07
C ALA A 388 -42.80 -7.34 33.29
N LEU A 389 -43.62 -7.73 32.31
CA LEU A 389 -44.42 -8.96 32.38
C LEU A 389 -43.55 -10.22 32.30
N GLN A 390 -42.53 -10.23 31.44
CA GLN A 390 -41.57 -11.33 31.33
C GLN A 390 -40.74 -11.49 32.63
N GLN A 391 -40.31 -10.40 33.28
CA GLN A 391 -39.67 -10.47 34.60
C GLN A 391 -40.61 -11.02 35.67
N ALA A 392 -41.86 -10.54 35.73
CA ALA A 392 -42.85 -11.04 36.69
C ALA A 392 -43.15 -12.53 36.50
N ALA A 393 -43.18 -13.01 35.25
CA ALA A 393 -43.34 -14.43 34.91
C ALA A 393 -42.12 -15.29 35.31
N ALA A 394 -40.89 -14.78 35.10
CA ALA A 394 -39.68 -15.49 35.55
C ALA A 394 -39.55 -15.53 37.08
N GLU A 395 -39.98 -14.48 37.78
CA GLU A 395 -40.05 -14.47 39.24
C GLU A 395 -41.13 -15.41 39.79
N SER A 396 -42.31 -15.51 39.16
CA SER A 396 -43.35 -16.45 39.58
C SER A 396 -42.94 -17.90 39.30
N ALA A 397 -42.36 -18.19 38.13
CA ALA A 397 -41.79 -19.48 37.80
C ALA A 397 -40.72 -19.91 38.82
N ARG A 398 -39.78 -19.02 39.18
CA ARG A 398 -38.77 -19.29 40.21
C ARG A 398 -39.39 -19.58 41.58
N ARG A 399 -40.44 -18.86 41.99
CA ARG A 399 -41.14 -19.10 43.27
C ARG A 399 -41.90 -20.44 43.26
N GLN A 400 -42.53 -20.81 42.15
CA GLN A 400 -43.18 -22.11 41.98
C GLN A 400 -42.15 -23.25 42.03
N ALA A 401 -41.04 -23.12 41.32
CA ALA A 401 -39.92 -24.08 41.35
C ALA A 401 -39.33 -24.27 42.76
N ALA A 402 -39.18 -23.18 43.53
CA ALA A 402 -38.73 -23.24 44.92
C ALA A 402 -39.74 -23.98 45.83
N ALA A 403 -41.04 -23.72 45.66
CA ALA A 403 -42.09 -24.41 46.41
C ALA A 403 -42.16 -25.91 46.08
N VAL A 404 -42.10 -26.28 44.79
CA VAL A 404 -42.04 -27.68 44.33
C VAL A 404 -40.83 -28.39 44.94
N LYS A 405 -39.65 -27.78 44.91
CA LYS A 405 -38.42 -28.32 45.52
C LYS A 405 -38.52 -28.55 47.03
N GLU A 406 -39.36 -27.78 47.74
CA GLU A 406 -39.61 -27.96 49.18
C GLU A 406 -40.71 -29.01 49.45
N GLN A 407 -41.71 -29.13 48.57
CA GLN A 407 -42.75 -30.16 48.60
C GLN A 407 -42.18 -31.56 48.30
N THR A 408 -41.36 -31.70 47.25
CA THR A 408 -40.71 -32.97 46.86
C THR A 408 -39.54 -33.38 47.78
N ARG A 409 -39.35 -32.71 48.92
CA ARG A 409 -38.27 -32.99 49.88
C ARG A 409 -38.35 -34.38 50.52
N TYR A 410 -39.55 -34.95 50.59
CA TYR A 410 -39.82 -36.30 51.12
C TYR A 410 -40.41 -37.25 50.05
N ALA A 411 -40.34 -36.88 48.77
CA ALA A 411 -40.75 -37.73 47.65
C ALA A 411 -39.64 -38.75 47.30
N ASP A 412 -39.93 -39.63 46.34
CA ASP A 412 -38.96 -40.58 45.78
C ASP A 412 -37.69 -39.88 45.26
N PRO A 413 -36.48 -40.47 45.42
CA PRO A 413 -35.23 -39.87 44.96
C PRO A 413 -35.19 -39.46 43.48
N VAL A 414 -35.90 -40.18 42.60
CA VAL A 414 -35.97 -39.88 41.17
C VAL A 414 -36.79 -38.61 40.93
N VAL A 415 -37.97 -38.52 41.56
CA VAL A 415 -38.83 -37.31 41.53
C VAL A 415 -38.08 -36.11 42.09
N GLN A 416 -37.40 -36.29 43.22
CA GLN A 416 -36.60 -35.25 43.86
C GLN A 416 -35.47 -34.74 42.95
N ALA A 417 -34.79 -35.61 42.19
CA ALA A 417 -33.74 -35.22 41.26
C ALA A 417 -34.27 -34.34 40.11
N ILE A 418 -35.41 -34.72 39.51
CA ILE A 418 -36.06 -33.95 38.43
C ILE A 418 -36.52 -32.59 38.96
N ALA A 419 -37.19 -32.55 40.11
CA ALA A 419 -37.65 -31.32 40.76
C ALA A 419 -36.50 -30.35 41.10
N GLN A 420 -35.34 -30.86 41.55
CA GLN A 420 -34.17 -30.02 41.84
C GLN A 420 -33.55 -29.39 40.58
N GLU A 421 -33.43 -30.12 39.47
CA GLU A 421 -32.90 -29.57 38.23
C GLU A 421 -33.89 -28.61 37.57
N ASN A 422 -35.20 -28.88 37.65
CA ASN A 422 -36.25 -27.92 37.25
C ASN A 422 -36.15 -26.62 38.03
N ALA A 423 -35.96 -26.69 39.35
CA ALA A 423 -35.79 -25.50 40.17
C ALA A 423 -34.55 -24.69 39.75
N ARG A 424 -33.44 -25.36 39.46
CA ARG A 424 -32.21 -24.74 38.95
C ARG A 424 -32.40 -24.08 37.58
N LEU A 425 -33.15 -24.70 36.66
CA LEU A 425 -33.47 -24.12 35.35
C LEU A 425 -34.34 -22.86 35.49
N ALA A 426 -35.29 -22.83 36.42
CA ALA A 426 -36.08 -21.64 36.73
C ALA A 426 -35.24 -20.50 37.38
N GLU A 427 -34.25 -20.84 38.24
CA GLU A 427 -33.30 -19.83 38.74
C GLU A 427 -32.43 -19.25 37.63
N LEU A 428 -31.95 -20.09 36.70
CA LEU A 428 -31.21 -19.64 35.51
C LEU A 428 -32.08 -18.76 34.60
N GLN A 429 -33.36 -19.09 34.42
CA GLN A 429 -34.29 -18.28 33.62
C GLN A 429 -34.38 -16.83 34.16
N ALA A 430 -34.53 -16.68 35.48
CA ALA A 430 -34.57 -15.37 36.13
C ALA A 430 -33.21 -14.60 36.05
N GLU A 431 -32.08 -15.30 36.11
CA GLU A 431 -30.76 -14.68 35.86
C GLU A 431 -30.67 -14.15 34.42
N TRP A 432 -31.08 -14.94 33.42
CA TRP A 432 -30.96 -14.58 32.02
C TRP A 432 -31.93 -13.49 31.58
N VAL A 433 -33.17 -13.45 32.08
CA VAL A 433 -34.08 -12.29 31.88
C VAL A 433 -33.43 -10.99 32.38
N THR A 434 -32.88 -11.02 33.60
CA THR A 434 -32.19 -9.86 34.20
C THR A 434 -31.02 -9.39 33.33
N LYS A 435 -30.25 -10.34 32.79
CA LYS A 435 -29.05 -10.11 31.97
C LYS A 435 -29.37 -9.64 30.54
N VAL A 436 -30.46 -10.13 29.95
CA VAL A 436 -31.04 -9.60 28.70
C VAL A 436 -31.39 -8.12 28.89
N GLN A 437 -32.13 -7.79 29.95
CA GLN A 437 -32.55 -6.41 30.22
C GLN A 437 -31.38 -5.46 30.44
N GLN A 438 -30.36 -5.86 31.21
CA GLN A 438 -29.12 -5.09 31.38
C GLN A 438 -28.37 -4.85 30.05
N THR A 439 -28.44 -5.81 29.12
CA THR A 439 -27.81 -5.70 27.79
C THR A 439 -28.60 -4.75 26.89
N ALA A 440 -29.94 -4.80 26.94
CA ALA A 440 -30.82 -3.88 26.22
C ALA A 440 -30.63 -2.42 26.68
N SER A 441 -30.71 -2.15 27.98
CA SER A 441 -30.50 -0.79 28.53
C SER A 441 -29.10 -0.24 28.26
N SER A 442 -28.09 -1.12 28.17
CA SER A 442 -26.74 -0.74 27.74
C SER A 442 -26.68 -0.33 26.26
N ALA A 443 -27.43 -1.02 25.39
CA ALA A 443 -27.52 -0.71 23.97
C ALA A 443 -28.24 0.62 23.73
N GLU A 444 -29.32 0.89 24.47
CA GLU A 444 -30.06 2.16 24.46
C GLU A 444 -29.18 3.34 24.90
N MET A 445 -28.43 3.21 26.00
CA MET A 445 -27.52 4.26 26.47
C MET A 445 -26.43 4.59 25.45
N ILE A 446 -25.90 3.59 24.75
CA ILE A 446 -24.91 3.79 23.69
C ILE A 446 -25.56 4.37 22.43
N ALA A 447 -26.76 3.94 22.05
CA ALA A 447 -27.50 4.48 20.92
C ALA A 447 -27.88 5.97 21.12
N ALA A 448 -28.36 6.33 22.32
CA ALA A 448 -28.62 7.73 22.69
C ALA A 448 -27.34 8.59 22.70
N THR A 449 -26.19 8.00 23.03
CA THR A 449 -24.89 8.67 22.95
C THR A 449 -24.44 8.86 21.50
N LEU A 450 -24.61 7.84 20.65
CA LEU A 450 -24.34 7.88 19.23
C LEU A 450 -25.18 8.94 18.51
N SER A 451 -26.50 9.01 18.76
CA SER A 451 -27.37 10.03 18.17
C SER A 451 -26.85 11.43 18.47
N ARG A 452 -26.64 11.78 19.74
CA ARG A 452 -26.11 13.10 20.14
C ARG A 452 -24.79 13.44 19.44
N LEU A 453 -23.90 12.47 19.25
CA LEU A 453 -22.63 12.65 18.53
C LEU A 453 -22.83 12.86 17.03
N GLN A 454 -23.87 12.27 16.42
CA GLN A 454 -24.26 12.51 15.03
C GLN A 454 -24.93 13.88 14.86
N ASP A 455 -25.80 14.27 15.80
CA ASP A 455 -26.48 15.56 15.83
C ASP A 455 -25.46 16.70 16.00
N ASP A 456 -24.60 16.64 17.03
CA ASP A 456 -23.53 17.61 17.29
C ASP A 456 -22.57 17.73 16.10
N TYR A 457 -22.16 16.60 15.51
CA TYR A 457 -21.28 16.60 14.33
C TYR A 457 -21.95 17.27 13.12
N THR A 458 -23.22 16.93 12.85
CA THR A 458 -23.93 17.41 11.65
C THR A 458 -24.17 18.90 11.75
N GLU A 459 -24.64 19.40 12.89
CA GLU A 459 -24.87 20.83 13.09
C GLU A 459 -23.57 21.63 13.08
N ILE A 460 -22.51 21.16 13.72
CA ILE A 460 -21.22 21.86 13.72
C ILE A 460 -20.56 21.82 12.34
N THR A 461 -20.66 20.71 11.59
CA THR A 461 -20.18 20.64 10.21
C THR A 461 -20.93 21.65 9.33
N ARG A 462 -22.27 21.66 9.40
CA ARG A 462 -23.12 22.62 8.69
C ARG A 462 -22.77 24.07 9.02
N GLN A 463 -22.53 24.39 10.30
CA GLN A 463 -22.10 25.73 10.74
C GLN A 463 -20.74 26.13 10.14
N VAL A 464 -19.76 25.23 10.12
CA VAL A 464 -18.43 25.48 9.54
C VAL A 464 -18.49 25.63 8.02
N GLU A 465 -19.31 24.84 7.33
CA GLU A 465 -19.54 24.93 5.88
C GLU A 465 -20.22 26.27 5.52
N MET A 466 -21.29 26.66 6.22
CA MET A 466 -21.96 27.95 6.01
C MET A 466 -21.04 29.17 6.27
N ALA A 467 -20.12 29.06 7.23
CA ALA A 467 -19.16 30.13 7.53
C ALA A 467 -17.95 30.16 6.58
N GLY A 468 -17.69 29.08 5.83
CA GLY A 468 -16.52 28.90 4.95
C GLY A 468 -15.16 28.84 5.65
N LYS A 469 -15.07 29.30 6.91
CA LYS A 469 -13.91 29.24 7.80
C LYS A 469 -14.39 29.10 9.24
N VAL A 470 -13.66 28.33 10.06
CA VAL A 470 -13.91 28.25 11.50
C VAL A 470 -13.59 29.60 12.15
N THR A 471 -14.62 30.23 12.74
CA THR A 471 -14.48 31.47 13.51
C THR A 471 -13.92 31.21 14.90
N ASP A 472 -13.41 32.25 15.57
CA ASP A 472 -12.83 32.12 16.92
C ASP A 472 -13.83 31.52 17.95
N THR A 473 -15.14 31.79 17.79
CA THR A 473 -16.21 31.21 18.63
C THR A 473 -16.50 29.75 18.29
N MET A 474 -16.59 29.40 16.99
CA MET A 474 -16.72 28.00 16.56
C MET A 474 -15.52 27.16 16.99
N GLY A 475 -14.32 27.76 16.98
CA GLY A 475 -13.10 27.11 17.45
C GLY A 475 -13.09 26.78 18.94
N LEU A 476 -13.69 27.64 19.77
CA LEU A 476 -13.91 27.35 21.20
C LEU A 476 -14.98 26.27 21.41
N LEU A 477 -16.05 26.27 20.61
CA LEU A 477 -17.07 25.21 20.61
C LEU A 477 -16.46 23.85 20.24
N LEU A 478 -15.70 23.77 19.16
CA LEU A 478 -14.97 22.56 18.73
C LEU A 478 -14.01 22.04 19.81
N LEU A 479 -13.34 22.94 20.54
CA LEU A 479 -12.46 22.56 21.65
C LEU A 479 -13.27 21.99 22.83
N SER A 480 -14.39 22.62 23.19
CA SER A 480 -15.29 22.14 24.25
C SER A 480 -15.94 20.78 23.92
N GLN A 481 -16.36 20.58 22.68
CA GLN A 481 -16.93 19.30 22.23
C GLN A 481 -15.88 18.19 22.23
N ARG A 482 -14.60 18.50 21.93
CA ARG A 482 -13.50 17.54 21.99
C ARG A 482 -13.36 16.88 23.36
N ASP A 483 -13.41 17.68 24.43
CA ASP A 483 -13.19 17.21 25.79
C ASP A 483 -14.42 16.46 26.37
N LYS A 484 -15.54 16.43 25.64
CA LYS A 484 -16.74 15.61 25.93
C LYS A 484 -16.76 14.27 25.17
N LEU A 485 -15.84 14.03 24.22
CA LEU A 485 -15.83 12.79 23.44
C LEU A 485 -15.54 11.56 24.33
N PRO A 486 -16.32 10.47 24.24
CA PRO A 486 -16.08 9.25 25.03
C PRO A 486 -14.70 8.62 24.81
N ASP A 487 -14.12 8.01 25.86
CA ASP A 487 -12.86 7.27 25.73
C ASP A 487 -13.05 5.93 24.98
N VAL A 488 -12.75 5.98 23.69
CA VAL A 488 -12.71 4.86 22.75
C VAL A 488 -11.81 3.70 23.23
N ALA A 489 -10.84 3.92 24.11
CA ALA A 489 -9.92 2.88 24.57
C ALA A 489 -10.62 1.76 25.36
N GLU A 490 -11.69 2.06 26.11
CA GLU A 490 -12.45 1.04 26.85
C GLU A 490 -13.44 0.30 25.94
N SER A 491 -14.21 1.02 25.12
CA SER A 491 -15.06 0.41 24.08
C SER A 491 -14.26 -0.52 23.16
N ARG A 492 -13.04 -0.14 22.75
CA ARG A 492 -12.15 -1.03 21.97
C ARG A 492 -11.61 -2.23 22.76
N ARG A 493 -11.77 -2.33 24.08
CA ARG A 493 -11.56 -3.58 24.83
C ARG A 493 -12.84 -4.40 24.82
N ARG A 494 -13.98 -3.79 25.13
CA ARG A 494 -15.30 -4.44 25.13
C ARG A 494 -15.64 -5.07 23.78
N ILE A 495 -15.59 -4.31 22.69
CA ILE A 495 -15.79 -4.79 21.29
C ILE A 495 -14.94 -6.04 20.98
N ARG A 496 -13.73 -6.18 21.55
CA ARG A 496 -12.86 -7.35 21.34
C ARG A 496 -13.26 -8.61 22.12
N SER A 497 -14.18 -8.54 23.10
CA SER A 497 -14.74 -9.73 23.78
C SER A 497 -16.07 -10.19 23.19
N ARG A 498 -16.87 -9.30 22.59
CA ARG A 498 -18.21 -9.64 22.04
C ARG A 498 -18.22 -10.90 21.18
N PRO A 499 -17.24 -11.17 20.28
CA PRO A 499 -17.24 -12.40 19.49
C PRO A 499 -17.16 -13.69 20.31
N SER A 500 -16.40 -13.72 21.41
CA SER A 500 -16.37 -14.86 22.33
C SER A 500 -17.63 -14.95 23.19
N ASP A 501 -18.19 -13.80 23.59
CA ASP A 501 -19.41 -13.72 24.40
C ASP A 501 -20.63 -14.22 23.59
N LEU A 502 -20.72 -13.86 22.31
CA LEU A 502 -21.72 -14.33 21.34
C LEU A 502 -21.59 -15.83 21.06
N ALA A 503 -20.38 -16.33 20.77
CA ALA A 503 -20.16 -17.75 20.51
C ALA A 503 -20.50 -18.64 21.73
N ALA A 504 -20.18 -18.16 22.94
CA ALA A 504 -20.53 -18.85 24.19
C ALA A 504 -22.04 -18.86 24.45
N ALA A 505 -22.77 -17.81 24.06
CA ALA A 505 -24.23 -17.78 24.14
C ALA A 505 -24.88 -18.70 23.10
N GLN A 506 -24.40 -18.71 21.86
CA GLN A 506 -24.88 -19.60 20.79
C GLN A 506 -24.73 -21.08 21.17
N LEU A 507 -23.58 -21.48 21.72
CA LEU A 507 -23.35 -22.85 22.17
C LEU A 507 -24.33 -23.28 23.28
N ARG A 508 -24.72 -22.36 24.18
CA ARG A 508 -25.70 -22.64 25.23
C ARG A 508 -27.12 -22.74 24.69
N ALA A 509 -27.51 -21.86 23.77
CA ALA A 509 -28.80 -21.97 23.07
C ALA A 509 -28.94 -23.35 22.42
N MET A 510 -27.93 -23.78 21.65
CA MET A 510 -27.93 -25.10 20.98
C MET A 510 -27.97 -26.28 21.96
N GLU A 511 -27.32 -26.19 23.12
CA GLU A 511 -27.35 -27.28 24.11
C GLU A 511 -28.71 -27.35 24.84
N TYR A 512 -29.35 -26.21 25.16
CA TYR A 512 -30.71 -26.21 25.70
C TYR A 512 -31.75 -26.67 24.67
N GLU A 513 -31.64 -26.25 23.41
CA GLU A 513 -32.50 -26.70 22.30
C GLU A 513 -32.39 -28.23 22.09
N LYS A 514 -31.18 -28.78 22.19
CA LYS A 514 -30.90 -30.22 22.11
C LYS A 514 -31.46 -31.00 23.31
N GLN A 515 -31.44 -30.42 24.52
CA GLN A 515 -32.08 -31.02 25.70
C GLN A 515 -33.61 -30.94 25.60
N TRP A 516 -34.16 -29.83 25.11
CA TRP A 516 -35.58 -29.68 24.79
C TRP A 516 -36.06 -30.70 23.75
N SER A 517 -35.28 -30.92 22.68
CA SER A 517 -35.59 -31.86 21.61
C SER A 517 -35.57 -33.31 22.08
N ARG A 518 -34.66 -33.69 22.99
CA ARG A 518 -34.66 -35.01 23.65
C ARG A 518 -35.95 -35.25 24.43
N LEU A 519 -36.36 -34.28 25.26
CA LEU A 519 -37.62 -34.33 26.00
C LEU A 519 -38.88 -34.15 25.13
N SER A 520 -38.77 -34.26 23.80
CA SER A 520 -39.92 -34.39 22.90
C SER A 520 -40.32 -35.84 22.65
N ASP A 521 -39.44 -36.81 22.90
CA ASP A 521 -39.78 -38.22 23.00
C ASP A 521 -39.41 -38.67 24.41
N LEU A 522 -40.44 -38.85 25.25
CA LEU A 522 -40.25 -39.19 26.66
C LEU A 522 -40.11 -40.70 26.87
N THR A 523 -40.25 -41.53 25.82
CA THR A 523 -40.36 -43.00 25.94
C THR A 523 -39.12 -43.60 26.64
N ASP A 524 -37.92 -43.30 26.15
CA ASP A 524 -36.65 -43.77 26.72
C ASP A 524 -36.45 -43.30 28.19
N GLU A 525 -36.85 -42.06 28.51
CA GLU A 525 -36.73 -41.51 29.87
C GLU A 525 -37.79 -42.11 30.81
N TYR A 526 -38.98 -42.48 30.30
CA TYR A 526 -40.01 -43.18 31.07
C TYR A 526 -39.59 -44.61 31.41
N GLU A 527 -39.10 -45.39 30.45
CA GLU A 527 -38.61 -46.76 30.71
C GLU A 527 -37.46 -46.73 31.73
N ALA A 528 -36.58 -45.72 31.65
CA ALA A 528 -35.50 -45.51 32.61
C ALA A 528 -35.99 -45.13 34.03
N VAL A 529 -37.08 -44.34 34.15
CA VAL A 529 -37.69 -44.01 35.44
C VAL A 529 -38.48 -45.20 36.01
N GLU A 530 -39.28 -45.89 35.19
CA GLU A 530 -40.08 -47.05 35.62
C GLU A 530 -39.19 -48.19 36.11
N GLY A 531 -38.05 -48.43 35.44
CA GLY A 531 -37.02 -49.37 35.89
C GLY A 531 -36.22 -48.95 37.13
N ALA A 532 -36.39 -47.70 37.62
CA ALA A 532 -35.69 -47.15 38.78
C ALA A 532 -36.59 -46.96 40.02
N LEU A 533 -37.92 -47.07 39.89
CA LEU A 533 -38.87 -47.02 41.01
C LEU A 533 -38.74 -48.24 41.93
N ASP A 534 -39.01 -48.06 43.23
CA ASP A 534 -38.93 -49.19 44.17
C ASP A 534 -39.98 -50.27 43.86
N SER A 535 -39.47 -51.49 43.72
CA SER A 535 -40.20 -52.75 43.63
C SER A 535 -41.31 -52.96 44.68
N SER A 536 -41.23 -52.29 45.84
CA SER A 536 -42.21 -52.37 46.93
C SER A 536 -43.53 -51.63 46.65
N LEU A 537 -43.57 -50.70 45.69
CA LEU A 537 -44.74 -49.85 45.40
C LEU A 537 -45.90 -50.62 44.74
N ASP A 538 -47.12 -50.31 45.14
CA ASP A 538 -48.35 -50.79 44.52
C ASP A 538 -48.64 -50.12 43.16
N ALA A 539 -49.48 -50.76 42.33
CA ALA A 539 -49.73 -50.32 40.96
C ALA A 539 -50.36 -48.91 40.88
N SER A 540 -51.20 -48.53 41.85
CA SER A 540 -51.76 -47.18 41.98
C SER A 540 -50.71 -46.15 42.33
N GLY A 541 -49.83 -46.44 43.31
CA GLY A 541 -48.71 -45.58 43.68
C GLY A 541 -47.75 -45.33 42.52
N ARG A 542 -47.38 -46.38 41.75
CA ARG A 542 -46.53 -46.23 40.56
C ARG A 542 -47.17 -45.34 39.49
N ALA A 543 -48.45 -45.57 39.18
CA ALA A 543 -49.16 -44.77 38.18
C ALA A 543 -49.24 -43.28 38.57
N ALA A 544 -49.48 -42.97 39.85
CA ALA A 544 -49.50 -41.60 40.35
C ALA A 544 -48.12 -40.93 40.23
N ILE A 545 -47.04 -41.61 40.62
CA ILE A 545 -45.67 -41.08 40.52
C ILE A 545 -45.25 -40.86 39.06
N LEU A 546 -45.56 -41.81 38.16
CA LEU A 546 -45.27 -41.66 36.72
C LEU A 546 -46.03 -40.47 36.10
N GLN A 547 -47.23 -40.16 36.60
CA GLN A 547 -47.97 -38.97 36.17
C GLN A 547 -47.42 -37.66 36.79
N GLU A 548 -46.96 -37.66 38.03
CA GLU A 548 -46.26 -36.48 38.61
C GLU A 548 -44.93 -36.19 37.88
N VAL A 549 -44.19 -37.25 37.54
CA VAL A 549 -42.99 -37.21 36.69
C VAL A 549 -43.28 -36.62 35.31
N LYS A 550 -44.47 -36.88 34.73
CA LYS A 550 -44.90 -36.26 33.47
C LYS A 550 -44.94 -34.75 33.57
N ASP A 551 -45.67 -34.23 34.55
CA ASP A 551 -45.88 -32.80 34.74
C ASP A 551 -44.55 -32.09 35.02
N TYR A 552 -43.61 -32.75 35.72
CA TYR A 552 -42.25 -32.25 35.88
C TYR A 552 -41.40 -32.30 34.60
N TYR A 553 -41.49 -33.32 33.74
CA TYR A 553 -40.77 -33.32 32.46
C TYR A 553 -41.38 -32.31 31.45
N GLU A 554 -42.70 -32.11 31.43
CA GLU A 554 -43.33 -31.06 30.62
C GLU A 554 -42.94 -29.66 31.13
N SER A 555 -42.90 -29.45 32.45
CA SER A 555 -42.35 -28.23 33.07
C SER A 555 -40.87 -28.02 32.71
N ARG A 556 -40.04 -29.06 32.78
CA ARG A 556 -38.61 -29.04 32.37
C ARG A 556 -38.45 -28.61 30.92
N ARG A 557 -39.28 -29.18 30.03
CA ARG A 557 -39.31 -28.85 28.60
C ARG A 557 -39.67 -27.38 28.39
N ASN A 558 -40.68 -26.86 29.07
CA ASN A 558 -41.06 -25.45 28.97
C ASN A 558 -39.95 -24.50 29.47
N LEU A 559 -39.26 -24.84 30.57
CA LEU A 559 -38.11 -24.09 31.08
C LEU A 559 -36.91 -24.10 30.10
N LEU A 560 -36.60 -25.25 29.50
CA LEU A 560 -35.53 -25.38 28.50
C LEU A 560 -35.82 -24.59 27.23
N ARG A 561 -37.09 -24.56 26.77
CA ARG A 561 -37.51 -23.72 25.64
C ARG A 561 -37.29 -22.24 25.96
N ALA A 562 -37.80 -21.77 27.10
CA ALA A 562 -37.64 -20.39 27.53
C ALA A 562 -36.16 -19.99 27.70
N LEU A 563 -35.29 -20.90 28.17
CA LEU A 563 -33.85 -20.67 28.25
C LEU A 563 -33.17 -20.59 26.86
N SER A 564 -33.60 -21.39 25.89
CA SER A 564 -33.15 -21.28 24.49
C SER A 564 -33.54 -19.92 23.90
N ASP A 565 -34.81 -19.54 24.02
CA ASP A 565 -35.35 -18.28 23.48
C ASP A 565 -34.72 -17.04 24.15
N LEU A 566 -34.52 -17.06 25.48
CA LEU A 566 -33.78 -16.00 26.19
C LEU A 566 -32.32 -15.90 25.75
N HIS A 567 -31.68 -17.02 25.42
CA HIS A 567 -30.33 -17.00 24.86
C HIS A 567 -30.31 -16.42 23.43
N TRP A 568 -31.33 -16.70 22.60
CA TRP A 568 -31.46 -16.11 21.26
C TRP A 568 -31.77 -14.60 21.30
N ASP A 569 -32.59 -14.13 22.23
CA ASP A 569 -32.76 -12.68 22.43
C ASP A 569 -31.47 -12.05 22.98
N TYR A 570 -30.80 -12.67 23.96
CA TYR A 570 -29.50 -12.19 24.44
C TYR A 570 -28.47 -12.03 23.31
N ILE A 571 -28.37 -13.01 22.41
CA ILE A 571 -27.52 -12.94 21.20
C ILE A 571 -27.92 -11.74 20.34
N THR A 572 -29.22 -11.52 20.15
CA THR A 572 -29.76 -10.44 19.32
C THR A 572 -29.51 -9.05 19.92
N LYS A 573 -29.76 -8.86 21.23
CA LYS A 573 -29.47 -7.62 21.97
C LYS A 573 -27.95 -7.36 22.03
N LEU A 574 -27.13 -8.39 22.26
CA LEU A 574 -25.66 -8.27 22.30
C LEU A 574 -25.08 -7.92 20.92
N ALA A 575 -25.64 -8.46 19.83
CA ALA A 575 -25.27 -8.10 18.46
C ALA A 575 -25.80 -6.72 18.04
N ALA A 576 -26.87 -6.21 18.66
CA ALA A 576 -27.28 -4.81 18.52
C ALA A 576 -26.31 -3.87 19.27
N LEU A 577 -25.99 -4.19 20.53
CA LEU A 577 -25.02 -3.47 21.37
C LEU A 577 -23.63 -3.36 20.73
N ASP A 578 -23.14 -4.46 20.11
CA ASP A 578 -21.85 -4.45 19.41
C ASP A 578 -21.87 -3.52 18.19
N ARG A 579 -22.94 -3.57 17.38
CA ARG A 579 -23.12 -2.69 16.22
C ARG A 579 -23.22 -1.22 16.62
N THR A 580 -23.98 -0.87 17.67
CA THR A 580 -24.11 0.53 18.12
C THR A 580 -22.83 1.04 18.78
N GLU A 581 -22.11 0.23 19.55
CA GLU A 581 -20.82 0.63 20.13
C GLU A 581 -19.72 0.77 19.06
N GLN A 582 -19.70 -0.09 18.03
CA GLN A 582 -18.80 0.07 16.89
C GLN A 582 -19.12 1.34 16.08
N ALA A 583 -20.40 1.63 15.83
CA ALA A 583 -20.83 2.86 15.18
C ALA A 583 -20.47 4.10 15.99
N MET A 584 -20.67 4.09 17.32
CA MET A 584 -20.23 5.16 18.22
C MET A 584 -18.71 5.35 18.16
N VAL A 585 -17.92 4.27 18.22
CA VAL A 585 -16.45 4.33 18.11
C VAL A 585 -15.99 4.88 16.75
N ALA A 586 -16.68 4.54 15.65
CA ALA A 586 -16.40 5.12 14.34
C ALA A 586 -16.74 6.62 14.30
N MET A 587 -17.90 7.01 14.84
CA MET A 587 -18.36 8.40 14.87
C MET A 587 -17.42 9.30 15.69
N VAL A 588 -16.96 8.84 16.86
CA VAL A 588 -15.97 9.56 17.69
C VAL A 588 -14.65 9.76 16.93
N VAL A 589 -14.22 8.78 16.13
CA VAL A 589 -13.00 8.93 15.29
C VAL A 589 -13.21 9.97 14.18
N VAL A 590 -14.35 9.94 13.49
CA VAL A 590 -14.68 10.92 12.42
C VAL A 590 -14.77 12.33 13.01
N PHE A 591 -15.51 12.52 14.10
CA PHE A 591 -15.68 13.81 14.75
C PHE A 591 -14.36 14.32 15.36
N SER A 592 -13.55 13.46 15.97
CA SER A 592 -12.22 13.85 16.47
C SER A 592 -11.27 14.26 15.36
N ASP A 593 -11.33 13.64 14.16
CA ASP A 593 -10.48 14.02 13.02
C ASP A 593 -10.97 15.34 12.40
N PHE A 594 -12.29 15.55 12.29
CA PHE A 594 -12.86 16.83 11.88
C PHE A 594 -12.43 17.98 12.82
N ILE A 595 -12.50 17.76 14.14
CA ILE A 595 -11.99 18.70 15.15
C ILE A 595 -10.48 18.92 14.98
N ASP A 596 -9.69 17.86 14.79
CA ASP A 596 -8.22 17.96 14.69
C ASP A 596 -7.71 18.69 13.45
N ARG A 597 -8.41 18.58 12.31
CA ARG A 597 -8.11 19.34 11.09
C ARG A 597 -8.23 20.84 11.31
N HIS A 598 -9.24 21.28 12.06
CA HIS A 598 -9.60 22.70 12.17
C HIS A 598 -9.01 23.41 13.40
N VAL A 599 -8.96 22.77 14.57
CA VAL A 599 -8.66 23.44 15.86
C VAL A 599 -7.20 23.92 15.99
N LEU A 600 -6.25 23.38 15.22
CA LEU A 600 -4.83 23.76 15.35
C LEU A 600 -4.56 25.24 15.02
N TRP A 601 -5.32 25.83 14.09
CA TRP A 601 -5.21 27.24 13.69
C TRP A 601 -6.30 28.13 14.28
N VAL A 602 -7.08 27.64 15.24
CA VAL A 602 -8.05 28.47 15.99
C VAL A 602 -7.32 29.44 16.91
N ARG A 603 -7.72 30.70 16.91
CA ARG A 603 -7.19 31.71 17.84
C ARG A 603 -7.85 31.57 19.21
N SER A 604 -7.40 30.58 19.98
CA SER A 604 -7.98 30.18 21.27
C SER A 604 -8.16 31.28 22.33
N ARG A 605 -7.48 32.42 22.22
CA ARG A 605 -7.69 33.65 23.02
C ARG A 605 -7.12 34.84 22.23
N GLN A 606 -7.55 36.05 22.56
CA GLN A 606 -6.98 37.27 21.95
C GLN A 606 -5.46 37.42 22.23
N GLY A 607 -4.83 38.41 21.59
CA GLY A 607 -3.43 38.79 21.85
C GLY A 607 -3.19 39.09 23.33
N PHE A 608 -1.94 38.94 23.79
CA PHE A 608 -1.60 39.12 25.20
C PHE A 608 -1.96 40.54 25.69
N GLY A 609 -2.91 40.64 26.63
CA GLY A 609 -3.44 41.90 27.15
C GLY A 609 -3.00 42.23 28.58
N THR A 610 -3.33 43.45 29.03
CA THR A 610 -3.02 43.92 30.39
C THR A 610 -3.75 43.10 31.48
N ASP A 611 -4.98 42.64 31.23
CA ASP A 611 -5.68 41.75 32.16
C ASP A 611 -5.13 40.31 32.16
N ASP A 612 -4.52 39.82 31.06
CA ASP A 612 -3.81 38.53 31.05
C ASP A 612 -2.59 38.59 32.01
N LEU A 613 -1.90 39.73 32.10
CA LEU A 613 -0.84 39.96 33.09
C LEU A 613 -1.40 39.93 34.53
N ARG A 614 -2.51 40.62 34.78
CA ARG A 614 -3.17 40.65 36.10
C ARG A 614 -3.69 39.27 36.53
N GLN A 615 -4.25 38.49 35.61
CA GLN A 615 -4.64 37.09 35.85
C GLN A 615 -3.41 36.20 36.10
N SER A 616 -2.32 36.39 35.35
CA SER A 616 -1.07 35.64 35.54
C SER A 616 -0.47 35.86 36.93
N VAL A 617 -0.42 37.10 37.41
CA VAL A 617 0.06 37.43 38.77
C VAL A 617 -0.81 36.78 39.86
N ARG A 618 -2.15 36.72 39.67
CA ARG A 618 -3.06 36.00 40.58
C ARG A 618 -2.77 34.49 40.60
N ALA A 619 -2.57 33.87 39.43
CA ALA A 619 -2.26 32.45 39.32
C ALA A 619 -0.91 32.10 39.99
N LEU A 620 0.15 32.89 39.76
CA LEU A 620 1.43 32.72 40.47
C LEU A 620 1.25 32.89 41.99
N ARG A 621 0.46 33.87 42.44
CA ARG A 621 0.17 34.09 43.87
C ARG A 621 -0.60 32.93 44.51
N TRP A 622 -1.38 32.16 43.75
CA TRP A 622 -2.00 30.91 44.24
C TRP A 622 -0.99 29.76 44.33
N VAL A 623 -0.17 29.55 43.29
CA VAL A 623 0.89 28.52 43.27
C VAL A 623 1.86 28.69 44.44
N PHE A 624 2.26 29.93 44.74
CA PHE A 624 3.14 30.28 45.86
C PHE A 624 2.38 30.72 47.13
N SER A 625 1.10 30.39 47.28
CA SER A 625 0.34 30.82 48.47
C SER A 625 0.74 30.03 49.73
N VAL A 626 0.96 30.76 50.82
CA VAL A 626 1.26 30.18 52.15
C VAL A 626 0.10 29.28 52.63
N GLY A 627 -1.13 29.55 52.20
CA GLY A 627 -2.30 28.69 52.45
C GLY A 627 -2.15 27.31 51.81
N ASN A 628 -1.94 27.25 50.49
CA ASN A 628 -1.76 25.99 49.77
C ASN A 628 -0.52 25.22 50.26
N GLY A 629 0.57 25.92 50.57
CA GLY A 629 1.76 25.32 51.18
C GLY A 629 1.48 24.65 52.53
N ARG A 630 0.69 25.31 53.41
CA ARG A 630 0.24 24.73 54.69
C ARG A 630 -0.69 23.53 54.49
N VAL A 631 -1.55 23.54 53.47
CA VAL A 631 -2.38 22.37 53.12
C VAL A 631 -1.51 21.20 52.68
N LEU A 632 -0.59 21.40 51.72
CA LEU A 632 0.32 20.36 51.25
C LEU A 632 1.13 19.73 52.38
N VAL A 633 1.73 20.55 53.26
CA VAL A 633 2.47 20.07 54.44
C VAL A 633 1.56 19.31 55.41
N ARG A 634 0.34 19.79 55.67
CA ARG A 634 -0.62 19.12 56.55
C ARG A 634 -1.06 17.76 56.00
N THR A 635 -1.34 17.66 54.69
CA THR A 635 -1.75 16.41 54.05
C THR A 635 -0.60 15.41 54.04
N VAL A 636 0.62 15.82 53.68
CA VAL A 636 1.80 14.95 53.74
C VAL A 636 2.14 14.51 55.18
N TRP A 637 1.96 15.39 56.17
CA TRP A 637 2.18 15.05 57.58
C TRP A 637 1.13 14.07 58.13
N ARG A 638 -0.13 14.21 57.68
CA ARG A 638 -1.20 13.24 57.96
C ARG A 638 -0.87 11.89 57.31
N ASP A 639 -0.56 11.88 56.02
CA ASP A 639 -0.23 10.66 55.25
C ASP A 639 1.00 9.92 55.82
N LEU A 640 2.00 10.66 56.31
CA LEU A 640 3.18 10.14 57.01
C LEU A 640 2.82 9.45 58.34
N ARG A 641 1.83 9.98 59.08
CA ARG A 641 1.34 9.40 60.34
C ARG A 641 0.47 8.16 60.09
N ASP A 642 -0.35 8.20 59.04
CA ASP A 642 -1.31 7.15 58.73
C ASP A 642 -0.64 5.96 57.99
N GLN A 643 0.47 6.19 57.29
CA GLN A 643 1.23 5.18 56.54
C GLN A 643 2.77 5.31 56.71
N PRO A 644 3.31 5.25 57.94
CA PRO A 644 4.73 5.51 58.21
C PRO A 644 5.67 4.51 57.51
N LEU A 645 5.24 3.25 57.34
CA LEU A 645 5.98 2.21 56.61
C LEU A 645 6.26 2.60 55.15
N TYR A 646 5.33 3.31 54.49
CA TYR A 646 5.53 3.76 53.11
C TYR A 646 6.64 4.82 53.03
N TYR A 647 6.65 5.78 53.95
CA TYR A 647 7.64 6.85 53.98
C TYR A 647 9.02 6.36 54.48
N LEU A 648 9.05 5.37 55.38
CA LEU A 648 10.28 4.65 55.74
C LEU A 648 10.86 3.88 54.53
N MET A 649 10.02 3.18 53.76
CA MET A 649 10.43 2.53 52.52
C MET A 649 10.95 3.55 51.48
N LEU A 650 10.25 4.69 51.32
CA LEU A 650 10.68 5.77 50.44
C LEU A 650 12.06 6.30 50.87
N ALA A 651 12.24 6.63 52.14
CA ALA A 651 13.51 7.08 52.72
C ALA A 651 14.64 6.05 52.49
N ALA A 652 14.36 4.76 52.73
CA ALA A 652 15.31 3.67 52.48
C ALA A 652 15.71 3.55 50.99
N VAL A 653 14.76 3.74 50.06
CA VAL A 653 15.06 3.79 48.62
C VAL A 653 15.97 4.98 48.29
N GLY A 654 15.81 6.14 48.94
CA GLY A 654 16.69 7.31 48.73
C GLY A 654 18.09 7.16 49.33
N ALA A 655 18.18 6.67 50.56
CA ALA A 655 19.46 6.30 51.17
C ALA A 655 20.18 5.28 50.28
N GLY A 656 19.45 4.28 49.78
CA GLY A 656 19.92 3.31 48.77
C GLY A 656 20.44 3.99 47.51
N CYS A 657 19.65 4.84 46.85
CA CYS A 657 20.07 5.57 45.65
C CYS A 657 21.31 6.45 45.88
N ILE A 658 21.41 7.14 47.02
CA ILE A 658 22.55 7.99 47.37
C ILE A 658 23.82 7.15 47.59
N VAL A 659 23.73 6.04 48.35
CA VAL A 659 24.85 5.13 48.62
C VAL A 659 25.27 4.33 47.38
N LEU A 660 24.32 4.00 46.49
CA LEU A 660 24.60 3.34 45.21
C LEU A 660 25.24 4.30 44.20
N ARG A 661 24.91 5.60 44.20
CA ARG A 661 25.42 6.59 43.23
C ARG A 661 26.95 6.57 43.03
N PRO A 662 27.80 6.63 44.08
CA PRO A 662 29.25 6.56 43.91
C PRO A 662 29.74 5.17 43.51
N ARG A 663 29.05 4.09 43.93
CA ARG A 663 29.41 2.70 43.56
C ARG A 663 29.16 2.44 42.06
N LEU A 664 27.98 2.83 41.57
CA LEU A 664 27.61 2.77 40.14
C LEU A 664 28.60 3.57 39.29
N ARG A 665 28.93 4.79 39.71
CA ARG A 665 29.92 5.64 39.04
C ARG A 665 31.30 4.98 38.96
N ARG A 666 31.86 4.51 40.08
CA ARG A 666 33.16 3.81 40.11
C ARG A 666 33.15 2.55 39.21
N ARG A 667 32.02 1.84 39.12
CA ARG A 667 31.88 0.65 38.26
C ARG A 667 31.82 0.98 36.76
N ILE A 668 31.21 2.11 36.37
CA ILE A 668 31.31 2.63 35.00
C ILE A 668 32.75 3.02 34.68
N GLU A 669 33.41 3.73 35.60
CA GLU A 669 34.79 4.20 35.45
C GLU A 669 35.79 3.03 35.37
N SER A 670 35.61 1.93 36.12
CA SER A 670 36.48 0.74 36.03
C SER A 670 36.33 -0.01 34.70
N ILE A 671 35.10 -0.17 34.20
CA ILE A 671 34.83 -0.83 32.91
C ILE A 671 35.45 -0.02 31.76
N ALA A 672 35.44 1.31 31.84
CA ALA A 672 36.12 2.18 30.88
C ALA A 672 37.66 2.08 30.92
N GLU A 673 38.24 1.58 32.02
CA GLU A 673 39.68 1.36 32.18
C GLU A 673 40.09 -0.04 31.68
N GLU A 674 39.31 -1.09 31.98
CA GLU A 674 39.39 -2.42 31.33
C GLU A 674 39.42 -2.28 29.79
N LEU A 675 38.61 -1.36 29.26
CA LEU A 675 38.49 -1.03 27.84
C LEU A 675 39.72 -0.39 27.18
N ARG A 676 40.75 0.00 27.95
CA ARG A 676 42.06 0.40 27.39
C ARG A 676 42.89 -0.80 26.93
N GLN A 677 42.64 -1.99 27.50
CA GLN A 677 43.32 -3.24 27.11
C GLN A 677 42.56 -3.92 25.96
N ALA A 678 43.17 -3.96 24.78
CA ALA A 678 42.50 -4.36 23.53
C ALA A 678 41.91 -5.79 23.52
N GLN A 679 42.40 -6.69 24.38
CA GLN A 679 41.90 -8.07 24.50
C GLN A 679 40.55 -8.17 25.24
N ASN A 680 40.24 -7.22 26.11
CA ASN A 680 39.06 -7.25 26.98
C ASN A 680 37.82 -6.52 26.39
N ASP A 681 37.93 -5.96 25.18
CA ASP A 681 36.84 -5.25 24.50
C ASP A 681 35.70 -6.23 24.08
N ARG A 682 34.63 -6.29 24.87
CA ARG A 682 33.40 -7.05 24.57
C ARG A 682 32.18 -6.14 24.54
N PHE A 683 31.27 -6.36 23.60
CA PHE A 683 30.05 -5.52 23.44
C PHE A 683 29.16 -5.51 24.70
N ILE A 684 29.16 -6.59 25.48
CA ILE A 684 28.42 -6.68 26.75
C ILE A 684 28.82 -5.59 27.77
N HIS A 685 30.07 -5.11 27.77
CA HIS A 685 30.50 -3.98 28.60
C HIS A 685 29.86 -2.64 28.17
N THR A 686 29.52 -2.50 26.88
CA THR A 686 28.80 -1.32 26.38
C THR A 686 27.33 -1.36 26.80
N LEU A 687 26.71 -2.55 26.77
CA LEU A 687 25.35 -2.75 27.25
C LEU A 687 25.24 -2.59 28.78
N SER A 688 26.22 -3.10 29.53
CA SER A 688 26.24 -2.95 30.99
C SER A 688 26.47 -1.51 31.43
N VAL A 689 27.39 -0.76 30.78
CA VAL A 689 27.57 0.68 31.05
C VAL A 689 26.31 1.48 30.69
N LEU A 690 25.61 1.15 29.60
CA LEU A 690 24.31 1.75 29.28
C LEU A 690 23.28 1.45 30.40
N GLY A 691 23.15 0.21 30.84
CA GLY A 691 22.26 -0.18 31.94
C GLY A 691 22.58 0.53 33.27
N LEU A 692 23.86 0.58 33.65
CA LEU A 692 24.34 1.32 34.82
C LEU A 692 24.05 2.83 34.70
N THR A 693 24.15 3.41 33.51
CA THR A 693 23.82 4.82 33.24
C THR A 693 22.31 5.08 33.40
N VAL A 694 21.45 4.16 32.94
CA VAL A 694 20.00 4.23 33.15
C VAL A 694 19.64 4.15 34.64
N VAL A 695 20.22 3.21 35.38
CA VAL A 695 20.00 3.11 36.84
C VAL A 695 20.48 4.38 37.55
N LEU A 696 21.64 4.94 37.17
CA LEU A 696 22.21 6.15 37.74
C LEU A 696 21.32 7.39 37.56
N ALA A 697 20.67 7.53 36.40
CA ALA A 697 19.76 8.62 36.08
C ALA A 697 18.35 8.45 36.70
N THR A 698 17.99 7.23 37.12
CA THR A 698 16.64 6.91 37.63
C THR A 698 16.41 7.33 39.08
N GLY A 699 17.46 7.58 39.87
CA GLY A 699 17.35 7.82 41.32
C GLY A 699 16.43 8.97 41.76
N TRP A 700 16.61 10.18 41.21
CA TRP A 700 15.75 11.33 41.53
C TRP A 700 14.34 11.24 40.92
N PRO A 701 14.18 10.85 39.64
CA PRO A 701 12.85 10.60 39.05
C PRO A 701 12.02 9.54 39.80
N LEU A 702 12.64 8.45 40.26
CA LEU A 702 11.96 7.41 41.05
C LEU A 702 11.34 7.99 42.32
N TRP A 703 12.06 8.87 43.01
CA TRP A 703 11.56 9.59 44.18
C TRP A 703 10.34 10.47 43.87
N ALA A 704 10.42 11.25 42.79
CA ALA A 704 9.32 12.09 42.36
C ALA A 704 8.07 11.27 41.98
N VAL A 705 8.22 10.11 41.32
CA VAL A 705 7.12 9.20 40.99
C VAL A 705 6.50 8.54 42.23
N LEU A 706 7.32 8.06 43.18
CA LEU A 706 6.81 7.46 44.41
C LEU A 706 6.04 8.47 45.27
N PHE A 707 6.62 9.66 45.49
CA PHE A 707 5.94 10.73 46.23
C PHE A 707 4.67 11.23 45.51
N GLN A 708 4.71 11.35 44.18
CA GLN A 708 3.54 11.64 43.35
C GLN A 708 2.41 10.63 43.57
N ARG A 709 2.71 9.33 43.69
CA ARG A 709 1.68 8.28 43.81
C ARG A 709 0.87 8.39 45.10
N ARG A 710 1.47 8.82 46.22
CA ARG A 710 0.73 9.19 47.43
C ARG A 710 -0.06 10.47 47.22
N LEU A 711 0.61 11.53 46.73
CA LEU A 711 0.01 12.86 46.64
C LEU A 711 -1.16 12.95 45.65
N SER A 712 -1.22 12.07 44.63
CA SER A 712 -2.38 11.96 43.72
C SER A 712 -3.64 11.35 44.36
N ALA A 713 -3.53 10.71 45.53
CA ALA A 713 -4.65 10.20 46.30
C ALA A 713 -5.20 11.21 47.33
N ALA A 714 -4.57 12.38 47.47
CA ALA A 714 -5.05 13.45 48.34
C ALA A 714 -6.38 14.04 47.81
N PRO A 715 -7.33 14.40 48.70
CA PRO A 715 -8.60 15.00 48.29
C PRO A 715 -8.44 16.45 47.81
N GLU A 716 -7.38 17.16 48.24
CA GLU A 716 -7.25 18.59 47.95
C GLU A 716 -6.69 18.86 46.54
N ASP A 717 -7.36 19.72 45.76
CA ASP A 717 -7.01 20.04 44.36
C ASP A 717 -5.55 20.47 44.16
N PHE A 718 -5.01 21.26 45.07
CA PHE A 718 -3.61 21.69 45.02
C PHE A 718 -2.64 20.50 45.13
N CYS A 719 -2.94 19.53 45.99
CA CYS A 719 -2.15 18.31 46.13
C CYS A 719 -2.20 17.49 44.83
N ARG A 720 -3.39 17.30 44.25
CA ARG A 720 -3.59 16.60 42.96
C ARG A 720 -2.86 17.31 41.80
N ALA A 721 -2.88 18.65 41.76
CA ALA A 721 -2.15 19.45 40.79
C ALA A 721 -0.63 19.30 40.92
N VAL A 722 -0.08 19.44 42.14
CA VAL A 722 1.35 19.23 42.44
C VAL A 722 1.79 17.80 42.10
N ALA A 723 0.97 16.79 42.39
CA ALA A 723 1.25 15.40 42.01
C ALA A 723 1.39 15.25 40.49
N SER A 724 0.47 15.83 39.71
CA SER A 724 0.55 15.79 38.23
C SER A 724 1.82 16.47 37.68
N GLY A 725 2.25 17.57 38.32
CA GLY A 725 3.48 18.28 38.00
C GLY A 725 4.72 17.42 38.31
N LEU A 726 4.74 16.75 39.46
CA LEU A 726 5.82 15.84 39.86
C LEU A 726 6.02 14.68 38.87
N TRP A 727 4.92 14.11 38.33
CA TRP A 727 5.02 13.07 37.30
C TRP A 727 5.74 13.55 36.03
N ARG A 728 5.35 14.73 35.49
CA ARG A 728 5.96 15.24 34.25
C ARG A 728 7.37 15.77 34.49
N LEU A 729 7.62 16.36 35.67
CA LEU A 729 8.97 16.70 36.15
C LEU A 729 9.87 15.47 36.19
N ALA A 730 9.41 14.35 36.75
CA ALA A 730 10.18 13.10 36.82
C ALA A 730 10.61 12.61 35.43
N VAL A 731 9.66 12.54 34.48
CA VAL A 731 9.94 12.09 33.10
C VAL A 731 10.90 13.04 32.37
N ALA A 732 10.70 14.36 32.49
CA ALA A 732 11.57 15.35 31.85
C ALA A 732 12.99 15.35 32.43
N VAL A 733 13.13 15.31 33.76
CA VAL A 733 14.43 15.24 34.44
C VAL A 733 15.13 13.91 34.17
N TRP A 734 14.41 12.79 34.11
CA TRP A 734 14.98 11.48 33.77
C TRP A 734 15.65 11.49 32.41
N LEU A 735 14.96 11.97 31.37
CA LEU A 735 15.49 12.02 30.01
C LEU A 735 16.75 12.89 29.94
N LEU A 736 16.77 14.03 30.63
CA LEU A 736 17.89 14.97 30.58
C LEU A 736 19.06 14.54 31.48
N ASP A 737 18.83 13.94 32.65
CA ASP A 737 19.90 13.37 33.48
C ASP A 737 20.48 12.09 32.86
N LEU A 738 19.70 11.30 32.11
CA LEU A 738 20.20 10.17 31.32
C LEU A 738 21.24 10.62 30.29
N LEU A 739 20.96 11.69 29.54
CA LEU A 739 21.92 12.30 28.61
C LEU A 739 23.14 12.87 29.33
N ARG A 740 22.92 13.54 30.47
CA ARG A 740 23.98 14.18 31.28
C ARG A 740 24.92 13.13 31.91
N CYS A 741 24.39 11.99 32.34
CA CYS A 741 25.14 10.84 32.80
C CYS A 741 25.84 10.11 31.65
N ALA A 742 25.21 9.94 30.47
CA ALA A 742 25.89 9.38 29.30
C ALA A 742 27.13 10.21 28.86
N ALA A 743 27.07 11.53 29.07
CA ALA A 743 28.16 12.50 28.84
C ALA A 743 29.10 12.73 30.06
N MET A 744 29.10 11.85 31.05
CA MET A 744 30.06 11.91 32.17
C MET A 744 31.50 11.55 31.72
N SER A 745 32.48 11.94 32.54
CA SER A 745 33.88 11.53 32.38
C SER A 745 34.00 10.00 32.36
N ASN A 746 34.66 9.45 31.34
CA ASN A 746 34.76 8.01 31.06
C ASN A 746 33.40 7.28 30.91
N GLY A 747 32.29 8.01 30.77
CA GLY A 747 30.96 7.45 30.54
C GLY A 747 30.77 6.91 29.12
N LEU A 748 29.55 6.41 28.85
CA LEU A 748 29.16 5.81 27.57
C LEU A 748 29.63 6.62 26.35
N ALA A 749 29.37 7.93 26.34
CA ALA A 749 29.66 8.74 25.17
C ALA A 749 31.16 9.03 24.97
N GLN A 750 31.95 9.11 26.04
CA GLN A 750 33.41 9.31 25.95
C GLN A 750 34.16 7.99 25.70
N ALA A 751 33.92 6.95 26.51
CA ALA A 751 34.69 5.70 26.44
C ALA A 751 34.20 4.74 25.34
N HIS A 752 32.88 4.65 25.11
CA HIS A 752 32.33 3.71 24.14
C HIS A 752 32.14 4.36 22.76
N PHE A 753 31.55 5.56 22.69
CA PHE A 753 31.32 6.28 21.43
C PHE A 753 32.46 7.23 21.01
N ARG A 754 33.54 7.33 21.80
CA ARG A 754 34.75 8.13 21.52
C ARG A 754 34.51 9.63 21.26
N MET A 755 33.48 10.22 21.87
CA MET A 755 33.30 11.68 21.84
C MET A 755 34.47 12.37 22.56
N ARG A 756 35.02 13.42 21.93
CA ARG A 756 36.09 14.25 22.49
C ARG A 756 35.70 14.79 23.88
N ALA A 757 36.66 14.78 24.81
CA ALA A 757 36.41 15.17 26.21
C ALA A 757 35.75 16.55 26.35
N ASP A 758 36.20 17.53 25.57
CA ASP A 758 35.68 18.90 25.55
C ASP A 758 34.21 18.95 25.10
N ALA A 759 33.84 18.13 24.11
CA ALA A 759 32.47 18.02 23.63
C ALA A 759 31.55 17.38 24.68
N ALA A 760 32.04 16.35 25.38
CA ALA A 760 31.33 15.73 26.51
C ALA A 760 31.16 16.70 27.68
N ALA A 761 32.20 17.45 28.04
CA ALA A 761 32.16 18.46 29.10
C ALA A 761 31.23 19.63 28.77
N PHE A 762 31.26 20.12 27.53
CA PHE A 762 30.36 21.15 27.01
C PHE A 762 28.90 20.70 27.07
N LEU A 763 28.57 19.55 26.48
CA LEU A 763 27.22 19.00 26.49
C LEU A 763 26.69 18.77 27.91
N ARG A 764 27.51 18.19 28.80
CA ARG A 764 27.18 17.96 30.22
C ARG A 764 26.95 19.27 30.99
N ARG A 765 27.70 20.34 30.69
CA ARG A 765 27.48 21.68 31.26
C ARG A 765 26.14 22.26 30.82
N HIS A 766 25.84 22.24 29.52
CA HIS A 766 24.61 22.85 29.01
C HIS A 766 23.34 22.03 29.33
N LEU A 767 23.42 20.69 29.40
CA LEU A 767 22.35 19.87 29.97
C LEU A 767 22.08 20.18 31.45
N GLY A 768 23.09 20.62 32.21
CA GLY A 768 22.98 20.92 33.63
C GLY A 768 21.97 22.03 33.95
N TRP A 769 22.16 23.24 33.40
CA TRP A 769 21.22 24.36 33.61
C TRP A 769 19.88 24.09 32.94
N PHE A 770 19.91 23.49 31.73
CA PHE A 770 18.72 23.23 30.93
C PHE A 770 17.78 22.21 31.59
N MET A 771 18.31 21.21 32.30
CA MET A 771 17.52 20.27 33.10
C MET A 771 16.78 20.96 34.25
N VAL A 772 17.45 21.90 34.95
CA VAL A 772 16.83 22.65 36.06
C VAL A 772 15.75 23.60 35.54
N ALA A 773 16.05 24.38 34.50
CA ALA A 773 15.10 25.33 33.91
C ALA A 773 13.89 24.61 33.28
N SER A 774 14.13 23.52 32.51
CA SER A 774 13.05 22.67 31.97
C SER A 774 12.22 22.04 33.08
N GLY A 775 12.82 21.66 34.21
CA GLY A 775 12.09 21.14 35.37
C GLY A 775 11.10 22.16 35.92
N ILE A 776 11.54 23.39 36.15
CA ILE A 776 10.68 24.50 36.62
C ILE A 776 9.52 24.75 35.63
N VAL A 777 9.84 24.83 34.33
CA VAL A 777 8.86 25.05 33.26
C VAL A 777 7.83 23.93 33.18
N VAL A 778 8.27 22.67 33.12
CA VAL A 778 7.37 21.50 32.96
C VAL A 778 6.51 21.30 34.21
N PHE A 779 7.07 21.50 35.40
CA PHE A 779 6.32 21.45 36.65
C PHE A 779 5.25 22.56 36.69
N GLY A 780 5.64 23.82 36.49
CA GLY A 780 4.72 24.96 36.54
C GLY A 780 3.61 24.88 35.49
N LEU A 781 3.93 24.47 34.26
CA LEU A 781 2.95 24.33 33.17
C LEU A 781 1.87 23.28 33.47
N GLU A 782 2.19 22.23 34.22
CA GLU A 782 1.24 21.15 34.54
C GLU A 782 0.51 21.36 35.86
N VAL A 783 1.13 21.96 36.87
CA VAL A 783 0.41 22.42 38.08
C VAL A 783 -0.70 23.42 37.68
N LEU A 784 -0.40 24.32 36.74
CA LEU A 784 -1.40 25.24 36.17
C LEU A 784 -2.43 24.56 35.24
N ARG A 785 -2.16 23.35 34.71
CA ARG A 785 -3.06 22.62 33.79
C ARG A 785 -3.99 21.65 34.52
N ALA A 786 -3.58 21.14 35.68
CA ALA A 786 -4.33 20.12 36.43
C ALA A 786 -5.36 20.72 37.42
N GLN A 787 -5.47 22.05 37.48
CA GLN A 787 -6.45 22.75 38.31
C GLN A 787 -7.82 22.79 37.61
N GLN A 788 -8.77 21.98 38.08
CA GLN A 788 -10.10 21.84 37.45
C GLN A 788 -11.05 23.05 37.61
N GLN A 789 -10.71 24.04 38.45
CA GLN A 789 -11.62 25.15 38.81
C GLN A 789 -11.45 26.44 37.97
N ASN A 790 -10.35 26.62 37.23
CA ASN A 790 -10.04 27.92 36.58
C ASN A 790 -9.17 27.78 35.31
N ASP A 791 -9.76 27.35 34.18
CA ASP A 791 -9.05 27.25 32.89
C ASP A 791 -8.40 28.57 32.43
N LEU A 792 -8.97 29.71 32.87
CA LEU A 792 -8.43 31.05 32.63
C LEU A 792 -6.97 31.22 33.10
N TRP A 793 -6.55 30.51 34.15
CA TRP A 793 -5.18 30.59 34.68
C TRP A 793 -4.20 29.77 33.84
N TYR A 794 -4.63 28.61 33.34
CA TYR A 794 -3.85 27.86 32.34
C TYR A 794 -3.66 28.69 31.06
N ALA A 795 -4.73 29.35 30.60
CA ALA A 795 -4.72 30.18 29.39
C ALA A 795 -3.87 31.47 29.52
N THR A 796 -3.47 31.89 30.74
CA THR A 796 -2.71 33.12 31.00
C THR A 796 -1.30 32.84 31.54
N ALA A 797 -1.18 32.37 32.79
CA ALA A 797 0.11 32.02 33.36
C ALA A 797 0.76 30.83 32.62
N GLY A 798 -0.04 29.83 32.23
CA GLY A 798 0.45 28.68 31.46
C GLY A 798 0.97 29.08 30.06
N ARG A 799 0.37 30.09 29.42
CA ARG A 799 0.84 30.70 28.16
C ARG A 799 2.24 31.32 28.34
N LEU A 800 2.45 32.11 29.40
CA LEU A 800 3.76 32.71 29.71
C LEU A 800 4.83 31.65 30.04
N VAL A 801 4.49 30.63 30.86
CA VAL A 801 5.42 29.53 31.19
C VAL A 801 5.77 28.70 29.93
N LEU A 802 4.82 28.46 29.03
CA LEU A 802 5.08 27.78 27.75
C LEU A 802 6.00 28.61 26.85
N MET A 803 5.77 29.93 26.73
CA MET A 803 6.61 30.82 25.93
C MET A 803 8.05 30.87 26.49
N ALA A 804 8.22 31.03 27.80
CA ALA A 804 9.53 30.98 28.45
C ALA A 804 10.23 29.63 28.21
N GLY A 805 9.50 28.52 28.32
CA GLY A 805 9.99 27.17 28.03
C GLY A 805 10.47 26.98 26.59
N LEU A 806 9.74 27.54 25.62
CA LEU A 806 10.09 27.46 24.20
C LEU A 806 11.29 28.33 23.84
N VAL A 807 11.41 29.53 24.42
CA VAL A 807 12.61 30.38 24.29
C VAL A 807 13.83 29.70 24.93
N GLN A 808 13.68 29.13 26.12
CA GLN A 808 14.72 28.33 26.78
C GLN A 808 15.17 27.12 25.91
N TRP A 809 14.24 26.51 25.18
CA TRP A 809 14.52 25.42 24.24
C TRP A 809 15.29 25.90 23.00
N SER A 810 14.87 27.03 22.41
CA SER A 810 15.58 27.71 21.31
C SER A 810 17.03 28.03 21.70
N VAL A 811 17.25 28.69 22.85
CA VAL A 811 18.58 29.04 23.36
C VAL A 811 19.45 27.79 23.62
N PHE A 812 18.87 26.72 24.18
CA PHE A 812 19.60 25.46 24.37
C PHE A 812 20.03 24.83 23.05
N LEU A 813 19.15 24.79 22.04
CA LEU A 813 19.48 24.27 20.72
C LEU A 813 20.49 25.14 19.98
N GLY A 814 20.37 26.47 20.02
CA GLY A 814 21.36 27.39 19.43
C GLY A 814 22.77 27.18 19.99
N ILE A 815 22.89 27.04 21.31
CA ILE A 815 24.17 26.78 21.98
C ILE A 815 24.71 25.38 21.66
N VAL A 816 23.88 24.33 21.72
CA VAL A 816 24.34 22.93 21.61
C VAL A 816 24.56 22.49 20.16
N LEU A 817 23.72 22.96 19.24
CA LEU A 817 23.79 22.66 17.80
C LEU A 817 24.59 23.71 17.01
N GLY A 818 25.12 24.75 17.66
CA GLY A 818 25.88 25.83 17.03
C GLY A 818 27.02 25.32 16.14
N PRO A 819 27.12 25.74 14.86
CA PRO A 819 28.04 25.15 13.88
C PRO A 819 29.53 25.44 14.12
N LYS A 820 29.87 26.23 15.15
CA LYS A 820 31.23 26.46 15.66
C LYS A 820 31.45 25.86 17.06
N GLY A 821 30.44 25.24 17.67
CA GLY A 821 30.47 24.75 19.06
C GLY A 821 31.25 23.44 19.23
N PRO A 822 31.82 23.14 20.42
CA PRO A 822 32.70 21.98 20.64
C PRO A 822 32.08 20.61 20.28
N LEU A 823 30.76 20.48 20.39
CA LEU A 823 30.01 19.27 20.04
C LEU A 823 29.88 19.08 18.51
N MET A 824 29.42 20.12 17.80
CA MET A 824 29.28 20.05 16.34
C MET A 824 30.64 20.02 15.63
N ASP A 825 31.67 20.70 16.17
CA ASP A 825 33.04 20.61 15.66
C ASP A 825 33.54 19.14 15.60
N PHE A 826 33.19 18.32 16.61
CA PHE A 826 33.52 16.89 16.62
C PHE A 826 32.81 16.13 15.49
N TYR A 827 31.49 16.24 15.37
CA TYR A 827 30.71 15.53 14.34
C TYR A 827 30.97 16.03 12.91
N ILE A 828 31.20 17.34 12.73
CA ILE A 828 31.56 17.93 11.43
C ILE A 828 32.96 17.45 11.02
N LYS A 829 33.96 17.46 11.91
CA LYS A 829 35.31 16.92 11.59
C LYS A 829 35.28 15.43 11.29
N GLN A 830 34.45 14.66 12.00
CA GLN A 830 34.23 13.23 11.73
C GLN A 830 33.49 12.96 10.40
N SER A 831 32.86 13.98 9.80
CA SER A 831 32.10 13.88 8.54
C SER A 831 32.54 14.90 7.47
N ARG A 832 33.83 15.28 7.49
CA ARG A 832 34.47 16.24 6.56
C ARG A 832 34.05 16.03 5.10
N GLY A 833 33.68 17.12 4.43
CA GLY A 833 33.17 17.15 3.06
C GLY A 833 31.70 16.73 2.90
N GLY A 834 31.07 16.24 3.98
CA GLY A 834 29.68 15.79 4.02
C GLY A 834 28.64 16.91 4.00
N TRP A 835 27.37 16.53 3.82
CA TRP A 835 26.24 17.48 3.75
C TRP A 835 26.08 18.30 5.03
N LEU A 836 26.39 17.71 6.19
CA LEU A 836 26.24 18.31 7.51
C LEU A 836 27.16 19.53 7.70
N GLU A 837 28.34 19.49 7.06
CA GLU A 837 29.30 20.61 6.99
C GLU A 837 28.90 21.68 5.96
N ARG A 838 28.44 21.26 4.78
CA ARG A 838 28.07 22.16 3.67
C ARG A 838 26.79 22.95 3.96
N LEU A 839 25.77 22.28 4.50
CA LEU A 839 24.46 22.85 4.82
C LEU A 839 24.35 23.33 6.27
N ARG A 840 25.49 23.53 6.98
CA ARG A 840 25.52 23.78 8.43
C ARG A 840 24.59 24.90 8.89
N TYR A 841 24.51 26.00 8.12
CA TYR A 841 23.65 27.14 8.45
C TYR A 841 22.19 26.91 8.03
N VAL A 842 21.95 26.10 6.99
CA VAL A 842 20.60 25.82 6.44
C VAL A 842 19.77 24.95 7.38
N TRP A 843 20.38 23.99 8.09
CA TRP A 843 19.66 23.21 9.11
C TRP A 843 19.74 23.82 10.51
N TYR A 844 20.79 24.58 10.84
CA TYR A 844 20.92 25.24 12.15
C TYR A 844 19.83 26.29 12.39
N VAL A 845 19.60 27.18 11.43
CA VAL A 845 18.67 28.32 11.59
C VAL A 845 17.23 27.84 11.87
N PRO A 846 16.65 26.85 11.16
CA PRO A 846 15.36 26.26 11.53
C PRO A 846 15.33 25.63 12.94
N CYS A 847 16.41 24.97 13.38
CA CYS A 847 16.45 24.37 14.72
C CYS A 847 16.40 25.42 15.85
N GLU A 848 16.95 26.61 15.63
CA GLU A 848 16.87 27.73 16.57
C GLU A 848 15.54 28.51 16.46
N ILE A 849 15.07 28.78 15.24
CA ILE A 849 13.89 29.61 14.98
C ILE A 849 12.56 28.88 15.27
N VAL A 850 12.41 27.59 14.93
CA VAL A 850 11.12 26.89 15.07
C VAL A 850 10.56 26.90 16.51
N PRO A 851 11.35 26.61 17.58
CA PRO A 851 10.85 26.74 18.96
C PRO A 851 10.44 28.18 19.30
N ALA A 852 11.22 29.18 18.87
CA ALA A 852 10.89 30.59 19.09
C ALA A 852 9.63 31.04 18.33
N GLY A 853 9.43 30.55 17.11
CA GLY A 853 8.22 30.76 16.32
C GLY A 853 6.98 30.19 17.00
N PHE A 854 7.07 29.03 17.66
CA PHE A 854 5.98 28.50 18.48
C PHE A 854 5.71 29.35 19.74
N ALA A 855 6.72 30.02 20.31
CA ALA A 855 6.52 30.98 21.39
C ALA A 855 5.76 32.23 20.89
N VAL A 856 6.12 32.77 19.72
CA VAL A 856 5.40 33.88 19.08
C VAL A 856 3.95 33.48 18.73
N LEU A 857 3.73 32.27 18.22
CA LEU A 857 2.41 31.71 17.91
C LEU A 857 1.52 31.63 19.16
N ALA A 858 2.06 31.20 20.30
CA ALA A 858 1.37 31.28 21.60
C ALA A 858 1.11 32.73 22.05
N GLY A 859 2.05 33.65 21.79
CA GLY A 859 1.90 35.08 22.03
C GLY A 859 0.74 35.72 21.25
N MET A 860 0.53 35.34 19.99
CA MET A 860 -0.52 35.88 19.12
C MET A 860 -1.95 35.44 19.47
N GLY A 861 -2.11 34.29 20.14
CA GLY A 861 -3.41 33.75 20.58
C GLY A 861 -3.63 32.25 20.34
N TYR A 862 -2.74 31.60 19.60
CA TYR A 862 -2.86 30.20 19.15
C TYR A 862 -2.25 29.21 20.16
N LEU A 863 -2.61 29.36 21.45
CA LEU A 863 -2.04 28.59 22.56
C LEU A 863 -2.18 27.07 22.37
N TYR A 864 -3.34 26.61 21.88
CA TYR A 864 -3.57 25.18 21.61
C TYR A 864 -2.62 24.65 20.53
N GLY A 865 -2.57 25.31 19.37
CA GLY A 865 -1.70 24.94 18.25
C GLY A 865 -0.23 24.94 18.65
N ALA A 866 0.23 26.03 19.29
CA ALA A 866 1.60 26.15 19.79
C ALA A 866 1.97 25.03 20.78
N ARG A 867 1.10 24.68 21.74
CA ARG A 867 1.34 23.55 22.66
C ARG A 867 1.43 22.21 21.91
N ARG A 868 0.53 21.95 20.95
CA ARG A 868 0.50 20.68 20.21
C ARG A 868 1.72 20.52 19.29
N LEU A 869 2.12 21.60 18.62
CA LEU A 869 3.35 21.68 17.82
C LEU A 869 4.61 21.50 18.67
N ALA A 870 4.70 22.19 19.82
CA ALA A 870 5.78 22.00 20.78
C ALA A 870 5.89 20.53 21.24
N GLY A 871 4.75 19.89 21.55
CA GLY A 871 4.70 18.47 21.90
C GLY A 871 5.32 17.54 20.85
N ARG A 872 5.06 17.79 19.55
CA ARG A 872 5.68 17.02 18.45
C ARG A 872 7.16 17.34 18.27
N LEU A 873 7.57 18.58 18.56
CA LEU A 873 8.97 18.99 18.56
C LEU A 873 9.78 18.27 19.66
N PHE A 874 9.26 18.19 20.90
CA PHE A 874 9.87 17.40 21.99
C PHE A 874 10.00 15.91 21.62
N LEU A 875 8.94 15.31 21.06
CA LEU A 875 8.97 13.91 20.59
C LEU A 875 9.99 13.69 19.46
N THR A 876 10.13 14.65 18.55
CA THR A 876 11.13 14.62 17.46
C THR A 876 12.56 14.62 18.01
N PHE A 877 12.84 15.44 19.02
CA PHE A 877 14.13 15.46 19.71
C PHE A 877 14.41 14.14 20.46
N GLY A 878 13.41 13.59 21.16
CA GLY A 878 13.51 12.28 21.80
C GLY A 878 13.80 11.14 20.79
N LEU A 879 13.13 11.16 19.64
CA LEU A 879 13.37 10.24 18.52
C LEU A 879 14.80 10.36 17.97
N VAL A 880 15.27 11.59 17.71
CA VAL A 880 16.64 11.84 17.21
C VAL A 880 17.68 11.31 18.19
N LEU A 881 17.51 11.57 19.50
CA LEU A 881 18.41 11.06 20.54
C LEU A 881 18.40 9.53 20.65
N LEU A 882 17.21 8.91 20.58
CA LEU A 882 17.07 7.45 20.60
C LEU A 882 17.77 6.81 19.40
N LEU A 883 17.56 7.35 18.19
CA LEU A 883 18.21 6.87 16.98
C LEU A 883 19.72 7.13 16.98
N MET A 884 20.18 8.25 17.56
CA MET A 884 21.60 8.54 17.75
C MET A 884 22.27 7.55 18.72
N LEU A 885 21.58 7.17 19.80
CA LEU A 885 22.03 6.13 20.73
C LEU A 885 22.11 4.76 20.04
N ILE A 886 21.04 4.35 19.32
CA ILE A 886 20.99 3.09 18.58
C ILE A 886 22.08 3.03 17.50
N HIS A 887 22.27 4.13 16.75
CA HIS A 887 23.34 4.26 15.77
C HIS A 887 24.73 4.10 16.41
N GLY A 888 24.98 4.76 17.55
CA GLY A 888 26.22 4.62 18.32
C GLY A 888 26.49 3.19 18.77
N LEU A 889 25.45 2.48 19.23
CA LEU A 889 25.55 1.06 19.61
C LEU A 889 25.89 0.15 18.42
N PHE A 890 25.25 0.35 17.25
CA PHE A 890 25.56 -0.41 16.03
C PHE A 890 26.96 -0.11 15.46
N VAL A 891 27.41 1.15 15.52
CA VAL A 891 28.78 1.49 15.14
C VAL A 891 29.78 0.86 16.12
N ARG A 892 29.48 0.84 17.43
CA ARG A 892 30.38 0.24 18.43
C ARG A 892 30.44 -1.29 18.34
N SER A 893 29.33 -1.99 18.07
CA SER A 893 29.36 -3.44 17.88
C SER A 893 30.19 -3.83 16.65
N LEU A 894 30.05 -3.07 15.55
CA LEU A 894 30.85 -3.23 14.33
C LEU A 894 32.35 -3.00 14.56
N GLU A 895 32.73 -1.98 15.32
CA GLU A 895 34.15 -1.73 15.64
C GLU A 895 34.78 -2.84 16.51
N ILE A 896 34.02 -3.42 17.44
CA ILE A 896 34.49 -4.56 18.25
C ILE A 896 34.66 -5.81 17.36
N ALA A 897 33.73 -6.06 16.43
CA ALA A 897 33.82 -7.17 15.48
C ALA A 897 35.07 -7.03 14.58
N GLN A 898 35.33 -5.84 14.04
CA GLN A 898 36.50 -5.54 13.22
C GLN A 898 37.82 -5.75 13.99
N ARG A 899 37.90 -5.26 15.23
CA ARG A 899 39.06 -5.47 16.12
C ARG A 899 39.34 -6.96 16.36
N ARG A 900 38.29 -7.77 16.59
CA ARG A 900 38.43 -9.22 16.83
C ARG A 900 38.93 -9.98 15.60
N LEU A 901 38.41 -9.67 14.41
CA LEU A 901 38.88 -10.29 13.17
C LEU A 901 40.37 -9.98 12.93
N ALA A 902 40.78 -8.72 13.06
CA ALA A 902 42.18 -8.32 12.93
C ALA A 902 43.13 -8.97 13.96
N ILE A 903 42.64 -9.29 15.18
CA ILE A 903 43.41 -10.02 16.19
C ILE A 903 43.49 -11.52 15.83
N LEU A 904 42.39 -12.14 15.42
CA LEU A 904 42.36 -13.55 15.00
C LEU A 904 43.26 -13.80 13.79
N GLU A 905 43.32 -12.87 12.83
CA GLU A 905 44.22 -12.95 11.68
C GLU A 905 45.69 -12.79 12.08
N ARG A 906 46.02 -11.89 13.03
CA ARG A 906 47.39 -11.79 13.58
C ARG A 906 47.81 -13.06 14.30
N LEU A 907 46.91 -13.67 15.09
CA LEU A 907 47.17 -14.96 15.73
C LEU A 907 47.34 -16.08 14.69
N ARG A 908 46.49 -16.14 13.65
CA ARG A 908 46.65 -17.11 12.56
C ARG A 908 47.97 -16.93 11.79
N ARG A 909 48.44 -15.69 11.56
CA ARG A 909 49.78 -15.41 10.98
C ARG A 909 50.94 -15.84 11.88
N LEU A 910 50.76 -15.89 13.20
CA LEU A 910 51.75 -16.39 14.16
C LEU A 910 51.75 -17.92 14.20
N VAL A 911 50.56 -18.55 14.27
CA VAL A 911 50.41 -20.01 14.22
C VAL A 911 50.99 -20.56 12.90
N SER A 912 50.64 -19.99 11.75
CA SER A 912 51.21 -20.43 10.47
C SER A 912 52.71 -20.20 10.31
N ARG A 913 53.34 -19.39 11.18
CA ARG A 913 54.80 -19.27 11.28
C ARG A 913 55.41 -20.27 12.27
N SER A 914 54.67 -20.63 13.33
CA SER A 914 55.04 -21.70 14.25
C SER A 914 55.04 -23.05 13.53
N ASP A 915 53.94 -23.38 12.84
CA ASP A 915 53.76 -24.67 12.15
C ASP A 915 54.82 -24.87 11.06
N ALA A 916 55.12 -23.81 10.29
CA ALA A 916 56.21 -23.80 9.31
C ALA A 916 57.60 -23.90 9.96
N GLY A 917 57.81 -23.26 11.12
CA GLY A 917 59.06 -23.35 11.87
C GLY A 917 59.35 -24.73 12.46
N THR A 918 58.33 -25.57 12.65
CA THR A 918 58.46 -26.97 13.10
C THR A 918 58.54 -27.99 11.97
N ALA A 919 58.54 -27.56 10.70
CA ALA A 919 58.38 -28.45 9.54
C ALA A 919 59.44 -28.23 8.44
N THR A 920 60.69 -27.90 8.79
CA THR A 920 61.80 -27.86 7.79
C THR A 920 63.22 -28.05 8.35
N GLU A 921 63.46 -29.13 9.11
CA GLU A 921 64.81 -29.71 9.15
C GLU A 921 64.91 -30.77 8.04
N GLY A 922 65.30 -30.36 6.82
CA GLY A 922 65.35 -31.29 5.69
C GLY A 922 65.62 -30.69 4.30
N THR A 923 66.90 -30.45 4.00
CA THR A 923 67.47 -30.21 2.64
C THR A 923 67.07 -28.93 1.87
N SER A 924 68.06 -28.39 1.14
CA SER A 924 68.01 -27.12 0.42
C SER A 924 67.44 -27.23 -1.01
N GLY A 925 66.83 -26.17 -1.53
CA GLY A 925 66.60 -26.04 -2.98
C GLY A 925 65.75 -24.87 -3.45
N ALA A 926 66.27 -24.15 -4.46
CA ALA A 926 65.59 -23.18 -5.34
C ALA A 926 65.07 -21.85 -4.74
N HIS A 927 65.07 -20.82 -5.60
CA HIS A 927 64.51 -19.49 -5.33
C HIS A 927 62.98 -19.51 -5.42
N GLY A 928 62.32 -18.77 -4.53
CA GLY A 928 60.94 -18.33 -4.70
C GLY A 928 60.84 -16.84 -4.38
N GLU A 929 60.36 -16.04 -5.33
CA GLU A 929 60.04 -14.63 -5.08
C GLU A 929 58.83 -14.56 -4.12
N GLU A 930 58.98 -13.93 -2.95
CA GLU A 930 57.83 -13.60 -2.09
C GLU A 930 56.97 -12.54 -2.79
N THR A 931 55.97 -13.01 -3.56
CA THR A 931 55.03 -12.16 -4.31
C THR A 931 54.25 -11.24 -3.38
N VAL A 932 54.68 -9.96 -3.33
CA VAL A 932 54.16 -8.91 -2.44
C VAL A 932 52.65 -8.67 -2.65
N GLU A 933 52.13 -8.95 -3.85
CA GLU A 933 50.74 -8.73 -4.27
C GLU A 933 49.70 -9.38 -3.33
N GLY A 934 50.04 -10.49 -2.66
CA GLY A 934 49.15 -11.19 -1.75
C GLY A 934 48.80 -10.45 -0.44
N LYS A 935 49.60 -9.45 -0.04
CA LYS A 935 49.36 -8.64 1.18
C LYS A 935 48.24 -7.61 0.97
N ASP A 936 48.36 -6.81 -0.08
CA ASP A 936 47.51 -5.63 -0.30
C ASP A 936 46.04 -5.98 -0.55
N GLY A 937 45.76 -7.02 -1.34
CA GLY A 937 44.38 -7.38 -1.70
C GLY A 937 43.49 -7.75 -0.50
N ARG A 938 44.05 -8.45 0.50
CA ARG A 938 43.29 -8.91 1.67
C ARG A 938 43.05 -7.81 2.69
N GLU A 939 44.04 -6.97 2.97
CA GLU A 939 43.87 -5.85 3.91
C GLU A 939 42.94 -4.76 3.33
N ARG A 940 42.96 -4.53 2.00
CA ARG A 940 41.95 -3.72 1.29
C ARG A 940 40.52 -4.31 1.42
N THR A 941 40.36 -5.62 1.28
CA THR A 941 39.04 -6.30 1.36
C THR A 941 38.35 -6.09 2.72
N ILE A 942 39.10 -6.18 3.82
CA ILE A 942 38.57 -5.96 5.17
C ILE A 942 38.16 -4.49 5.36
N PHE A 943 38.96 -3.56 4.86
CA PHE A 943 38.65 -2.13 4.90
C PHE A 943 37.40 -1.77 4.09
N GLU A 944 37.21 -2.35 2.90
CA GLU A 944 36.01 -2.15 2.07
C GLU A 944 34.73 -2.59 2.79
N ILE A 945 34.72 -3.79 3.37
CA ILE A 945 33.59 -4.30 4.18
C ILE A 945 33.30 -3.33 5.35
N SER A 946 34.36 -2.83 6.00
CA SER A 946 34.22 -1.90 7.14
C SER A 946 33.45 -0.62 6.80
N LEU A 947 33.68 -0.07 5.61
CA LEU A 947 33.06 1.16 5.13
C LEU A 947 31.63 0.91 4.62
N GLN A 948 31.41 -0.24 3.97
CA GLN A 948 30.10 -0.66 3.45
C GLN A 948 29.08 -0.87 4.59
N THR A 949 29.44 -1.55 5.68
CA THR A 949 28.52 -1.75 6.81
C THR A 949 28.19 -0.45 7.53
N ARG A 950 29.14 0.50 7.66
CA ARG A 950 28.84 1.85 8.18
C ARG A 950 27.84 2.62 7.31
N ARG A 951 27.95 2.52 5.98
CA ARG A 951 26.97 3.09 5.04
C ARG A 951 25.57 2.48 5.24
N LEU A 952 25.49 1.15 5.40
CA LEU A 952 24.21 0.45 5.65
C LEU A 952 23.56 0.91 6.97
N ILE A 953 24.33 0.98 8.07
CA ILE A 953 23.83 1.47 9.36
C ILE A 953 23.32 2.92 9.22
N GLY A 954 24.03 3.78 8.51
CA GLY A 954 23.59 5.15 8.22
C GLY A 954 22.30 5.23 7.40
N ALA A 955 22.16 4.38 6.37
CA ALA A 955 20.95 4.30 5.55
C ALA A 955 19.73 3.85 6.37
N VAL A 956 19.86 2.77 7.15
CA VAL A 956 18.80 2.27 8.05
C VAL A 956 18.45 3.29 9.11
N SER A 957 19.43 3.98 9.70
CA SER A 957 19.20 5.06 10.69
C SER A 957 18.43 6.23 10.08
N THR A 958 18.74 6.60 8.83
CA THR A 958 18.02 7.67 8.12
C THR A 958 16.58 7.26 7.78
N ALA A 959 16.37 6.01 7.33
CA ALA A 959 15.03 5.49 7.07
C ALA A 959 14.18 5.44 8.36
N ALA A 960 14.76 4.99 9.47
CA ALA A 960 14.09 5.00 10.78
C ALA A 960 13.76 6.42 11.27
N LEU A 961 14.63 7.41 10.98
CA LEU A 961 14.35 8.82 11.27
C LEU A 961 13.18 9.37 10.44
N LEU A 962 13.12 9.06 9.14
CA LEU A 962 12.02 9.50 8.27
C LEU A 962 10.68 8.87 8.69
N VAL A 963 10.65 7.56 8.95
CA VAL A 963 9.44 6.86 9.41
C VAL A 963 9.00 7.35 10.80
N GLY A 964 9.95 7.57 11.71
CA GLY A 964 9.65 8.11 13.03
C GLY A 964 9.16 9.57 12.99
N LEU A 965 9.75 10.41 12.12
CA LEU A 965 9.30 11.79 11.93
C LEU A 965 7.88 11.82 11.36
N TRP A 966 7.59 11.00 10.34
CA TRP A 966 6.23 10.82 9.82
C TRP A 966 5.26 10.39 10.94
N TYR A 967 5.62 9.38 11.72
CA TYR A 967 4.77 8.91 12.84
C TYR A 967 4.50 10.01 13.89
N VAL A 968 5.52 10.80 14.25
CA VAL A 968 5.39 11.90 15.21
C VAL A 968 4.53 13.05 14.67
N TRP A 969 4.56 13.34 13.37
CA TRP A 969 3.88 14.50 12.78
C TRP A 969 2.57 14.19 12.05
N ARG A 970 2.23 12.92 11.78
CA ARG A 970 1.01 12.53 11.05
C ARG A 970 -0.28 13.16 11.60
N ASP A 971 -0.42 13.28 12.93
CA ASP A 971 -1.61 13.84 13.61
C ASP A 971 -1.65 15.39 13.58
N VAL A 972 -0.80 16.01 12.75
CA VAL A 972 -0.64 17.45 12.52
C VAL A 972 -0.61 17.78 11.02
N LEU A 973 -0.17 16.85 10.15
CA LEU A 973 -0.14 17.04 8.69
C LEU A 973 -1.49 17.46 8.07
N PRO A 974 -2.67 16.90 8.44
CA PRO A 974 -3.96 17.37 7.93
C PRO A 974 -4.24 18.83 8.29
N ALA A 975 -3.90 19.25 9.51
CA ALA A 975 -4.06 20.63 9.94
C ALA A 975 -3.10 21.59 9.21
N MET A 976 -1.91 21.14 8.81
CA MET A 976 -1.01 21.96 7.98
C MET A 976 -1.62 22.32 6.61
N ALA A 977 -2.61 21.55 6.10
CA ALA A 977 -3.36 21.92 4.90
C ALA A 977 -4.17 23.22 5.08
N GLY A 978 -4.47 23.64 6.32
CA GLY A 978 -5.06 24.95 6.62
C GLY A 978 -4.18 26.14 6.19
N LEU A 979 -2.86 25.96 6.08
CA LEU A 979 -1.96 26.93 5.45
C LEU A 979 -2.20 27.11 3.95
N GLY A 980 -3.04 26.25 3.35
CA GLY A 980 -3.61 26.40 2.02
C GLY A 980 -4.50 27.65 1.88
N GLY A 981 -5.03 28.20 2.98
CA GLY A 981 -5.79 29.45 2.96
C GLY A 981 -4.95 30.70 2.64
N TYR A 982 -3.61 30.60 2.63
CA TYR A 982 -2.69 31.69 2.33
C TYR A 982 -1.99 31.45 1.00
N GLY A 983 -2.54 32.02 -0.07
CA GLY A 983 -1.88 32.09 -1.38
C GLY A 983 -0.64 33.00 -1.34
N LEU A 984 0.47 32.52 -1.88
CA LEU A 984 1.71 33.30 -2.08
C LEU A 984 1.74 33.93 -3.47
N TYR A 985 1.38 33.15 -4.49
CA TYR A 985 1.25 33.57 -5.89
C TYR A 985 0.35 32.59 -6.64
N GLN A 986 -0.13 32.99 -7.81
CA GLN A 986 -0.96 32.16 -8.70
C GLN A 986 -0.13 31.68 -9.90
N THR A 987 -0.35 30.46 -10.38
CA THR A 987 0.29 29.95 -11.61
C THR A 987 -0.74 29.24 -12.47
N GLY A 988 -1.26 29.95 -13.47
CA GLY A 988 -2.46 29.52 -14.19
C GLY A 988 -3.67 29.54 -13.25
N GLU A 989 -4.45 28.47 -13.24
CA GLU A 989 -5.63 28.33 -12.37
C GLU A 989 -5.29 27.91 -10.94
N ARG A 990 -4.09 27.35 -10.69
CA ARG A 990 -3.69 26.88 -9.35
C ARG A 990 -3.06 28.01 -8.54
N LEU A 991 -3.68 28.33 -7.41
CA LEU A 991 -3.08 29.15 -6.36
C LEU A 991 -1.98 28.34 -5.64
N VAL A 992 -0.76 28.86 -5.60
CA VAL A 992 0.35 28.26 -4.84
C VAL A 992 0.35 28.85 -3.44
N THR A 993 0.29 27.97 -2.45
CA THR A 993 0.03 28.33 -1.05
C THR A 993 1.26 28.13 -0.18
N LEU A 994 1.28 28.76 1.00
CA LEU A 994 2.36 28.56 1.97
C LEU A 994 2.51 27.08 2.37
N GLY A 995 1.40 26.35 2.48
CA GLY A 995 1.39 24.90 2.70
C GLY A 995 2.02 24.11 1.55
N ALA A 996 1.76 24.50 0.29
CA ALA A 996 2.31 23.82 -0.88
C ALA A 996 3.83 24.03 -1.04
N VAL A 997 4.34 25.24 -0.76
CA VAL A 997 5.80 25.51 -0.73
C VAL A 997 6.48 24.72 0.39
N ALA A 998 5.85 24.62 1.58
CA ALA A 998 6.36 23.78 2.67
C ALA A 998 6.37 22.29 2.30
N ALA A 999 5.34 21.80 1.62
CA ALA A 999 5.28 20.42 1.11
C ALA A 999 6.40 20.14 0.09
N GLY A 1000 6.60 21.04 -0.88
CA GLY A 1000 7.70 20.94 -1.86
C GLY A 1000 9.09 20.90 -1.20
N LEU A 1001 9.32 21.70 -0.15
CA LEU A 1001 10.56 21.66 0.63
C LEU A 1001 10.75 20.34 1.37
N VAL A 1002 9.68 19.79 1.97
CA VAL A 1002 9.73 18.46 2.62
C VAL A 1002 10.02 17.36 1.59
N ILE A 1003 9.38 17.39 0.42
CA ILE A 1003 9.64 16.45 -0.68
C ILE A 1003 11.10 16.55 -1.13
N ALA A 1004 11.67 17.75 -1.26
CA ALA A 1004 13.08 17.92 -1.60
C ALA A 1004 14.03 17.34 -0.52
N LEU A 1005 13.77 17.58 0.76
CA LEU A 1005 14.56 17.03 1.86
C LEU A 1005 14.48 15.50 1.94
N VAL A 1006 13.29 14.92 1.76
CA VAL A 1006 13.09 13.47 1.66
C VAL A 1006 13.82 12.91 0.44
N THR A 1007 13.73 13.58 -0.72
CA THR A 1007 14.42 13.18 -1.96
C THR A 1007 15.94 13.11 -1.75
N VAL A 1008 16.55 14.12 -1.11
CA VAL A 1008 17.99 14.12 -0.80
C VAL A 1008 18.35 12.96 0.13
N ALA A 1009 17.52 12.66 1.14
CA ALA A 1009 17.72 11.53 2.04
C ALA A 1009 17.59 10.17 1.34
N VAL A 1010 16.60 9.99 0.46
CA VAL A 1010 16.36 8.76 -0.32
C VAL A 1010 17.47 8.57 -1.36
N ALA A 1011 17.76 9.58 -2.18
CA ALA A 1011 18.81 9.55 -3.22
C ALA A 1011 20.22 9.32 -2.65
N ARG A 1012 20.48 9.75 -1.41
CA ARG A 1012 21.74 9.46 -0.71
C ARG A 1012 21.85 7.99 -0.32
N ASN A 1013 20.79 7.42 0.24
CA ASN A 1013 20.84 6.16 1.00
C ASN A 1013 20.36 4.93 0.20
N VAL A 1014 19.28 5.04 -0.58
CA VAL A 1014 18.68 3.89 -1.28
C VAL A 1014 19.62 3.23 -2.29
N PRO A 1015 20.40 3.95 -3.12
CA PRO A 1015 21.34 3.30 -4.03
C PRO A 1015 22.41 2.45 -3.33
N GLY A 1016 22.83 2.84 -2.11
CA GLY A 1016 23.77 2.05 -1.30
C GLY A 1016 23.11 0.85 -0.60
N LEU A 1017 21.82 0.94 -0.27
CA LEU A 1017 21.05 -0.21 0.20
C LEU A 1017 20.81 -1.23 -0.92
N LEU A 1018 20.48 -0.75 -2.13
CA LEU A 1018 20.29 -1.54 -3.35
C LEU A 1018 21.56 -2.31 -3.73
N GLU A 1019 22.73 -1.66 -3.64
CA GLU A 1019 24.04 -2.30 -3.80
C GLU A 1019 24.20 -3.52 -2.89
N ILE A 1020 24.02 -3.33 -1.59
CA ILE A 1020 24.35 -4.32 -0.56
C ILE A 1020 23.29 -5.43 -0.48
N ALA A 1021 22.00 -5.09 -0.62
CA ALA A 1021 20.90 -6.03 -0.44
C ALA A 1021 20.67 -6.94 -1.66
N VAL A 1022 20.77 -6.38 -2.88
CA VAL A 1022 20.34 -7.04 -4.13
C VAL A 1022 21.50 -7.23 -5.09
N LEU A 1023 22.16 -6.13 -5.52
CA LEU A 1023 23.12 -6.16 -6.64
C LEU A 1023 24.39 -6.97 -6.33
N ARG A 1024 24.70 -7.26 -5.06
CA ARG A 1024 25.77 -8.17 -4.63
C ARG A 1024 25.37 -9.65 -4.55
N ARG A 1025 24.08 -9.97 -4.59
CA ARG A 1025 23.55 -11.35 -4.66
C ARG A 1025 23.36 -11.82 -6.10
N LEU A 1026 23.28 -10.88 -7.04
CA LEU A 1026 23.24 -11.14 -8.48
C LEU A 1026 24.67 -11.27 -9.05
N PRO A 1027 24.90 -12.17 -10.04
CA PRO A 1027 26.18 -12.31 -10.73
C PRO A 1027 26.38 -11.14 -11.72
N LEU A 1028 26.65 -9.96 -11.18
CA LEU A 1028 26.84 -8.71 -11.93
C LEU A 1028 28.27 -8.17 -11.76
N ASP A 1029 28.86 -7.75 -12.87
CA ASP A 1029 30.16 -7.10 -12.94
C ASP A 1029 30.22 -5.80 -12.13
N ARG A 1030 31.44 -5.42 -11.73
CA ARG A 1030 31.70 -4.17 -10.99
C ARG A 1030 31.18 -2.94 -11.76
N GLY A 1031 31.38 -2.89 -13.08
CA GLY A 1031 30.90 -1.82 -13.95
C GLY A 1031 29.36 -1.74 -14.01
N ALA A 1032 28.70 -2.88 -14.25
CA ALA A 1032 27.23 -2.95 -14.28
C ALA A 1032 26.61 -2.55 -12.93
N ARG A 1033 27.17 -3.03 -11.82
CA ARG A 1033 26.76 -2.65 -10.45
C ARG A 1033 26.87 -1.14 -10.23
N PHE A 1034 28.00 -0.53 -10.58
CA PHE A 1034 28.22 0.91 -10.47
C PHE A 1034 27.27 1.73 -11.35
N ALA A 1035 27.02 1.28 -12.58
CA ALA A 1035 26.08 1.92 -13.50
C ALA A 1035 24.65 1.94 -12.93
N ILE A 1036 24.14 0.79 -12.45
CA ILE A 1036 22.79 0.70 -11.85
C ILE A 1036 22.67 1.64 -10.64
N ILE A 1037 23.64 1.62 -9.72
CA ILE A 1037 23.66 2.51 -8.52
C ILE A 1037 23.60 3.98 -8.92
N THR A 1038 24.29 4.35 -10.00
CA THR A 1038 24.37 5.73 -10.49
C THR A 1038 23.08 6.16 -11.20
N VAL A 1039 22.54 5.31 -12.08
CA VAL A 1039 21.26 5.54 -12.78
C VAL A 1039 20.09 5.60 -11.79
N SER A 1040 20.00 4.67 -10.83
CA SER A 1040 19.00 4.73 -9.76
C SER A 1040 19.08 6.02 -8.95
N ARG A 1041 20.29 6.55 -8.70
CA ARG A 1041 20.45 7.84 -8.01
C ARG A 1041 19.88 8.99 -8.83
N TYR A 1042 20.18 9.05 -10.13
CA TYR A 1042 19.63 10.09 -11.01
C TYR A 1042 18.11 10.00 -11.14
N ILE A 1043 17.54 8.80 -11.29
CA ILE A 1043 16.08 8.59 -11.35
C ILE A 1043 15.40 9.12 -10.08
N ILE A 1044 15.91 8.79 -8.88
CA ILE A 1044 15.35 9.28 -7.61
C ILE A 1044 15.42 10.82 -7.53
N VAL A 1045 16.53 11.43 -7.95
CA VAL A 1045 16.67 12.90 -7.94
C VAL A 1045 15.71 13.56 -8.93
N VAL A 1046 15.61 13.07 -10.16
CA VAL A 1046 14.70 13.63 -11.19
C VAL A 1046 13.25 13.53 -10.74
N VAL A 1047 12.81 12.34 -10.29
CA VAL A 1047 11.43 12.14 -9.81
C VAL A 1047 11.13 13.05 -8.62
N GLY A 1048 12.03 13.13 -7.63
CA GLY A 1048 11.82 13.95 -6.45
C GLY A 1048 11.85 15.47 -6.73
N VAL A 1049 12.64 15.92 -7.70
CA VAL A 1049 12.61 17.31 -8.20
C VAL A 1049 11.30 17.61 -8.90
N VAL A 1050 10.80 16.73 -9.78
CA VAL A 1050 9.50 16.89 -10.44
C VAL A 1050 8.36 16.95 -9.42
N LEU A 1051 8.37 16.09 -8.39
CA LEU A 1051 7.37 16.12 -7.31
C LEU A 1051 7.43 17.44 -6.51
N ALA A 1052 8.63 17.89 -6.12
CA ALA A 1052 8.79 19.15 -5.37
C ALA A 1052 8.34 20.38 -6.18
N LEU A 1053 8.69 20.44 -7.48
CA LEU A 1053 8.29 21.52 -8.38
C LEU A 1053 6.77 21.51 -8.66
N THR A 1054 6.15 20.33 -8.69
CA THR A 1054 4.69 20.17 -8.87
C THR A 1054 3.91 20.81 -7.71
N GLU A 1055 4.34 20.65 -6.46
CA GLU A 1055 3.71 21.34 -5.33
C GLU A 1055 3.96 22.85 -5.32
N ILE A 1056 5.12 23.29 -5.81
CA ILE A 1056 5.47 24.71 -6.00
C ILE A 1056 4.72 25.31 -7.23
N GLY A 1057 3.80 24.56 -7.85
CA GLY A 1057 2.90 25.02 -8.91
C GLY A 1057 3.52 25.08 -10.30
N VAL A 1058 4.72 24.52 -10.49
CA VAL A 1058 5.33 24.39 -11.82
C VAL A 1058 4.58 23.30 -12.58
N ALA A 1059 3.59 23.72 -13.37
CA ALA A 1059 2.78 22.82 -14.18
C ALA A 1059 3.64 21.93 -15.09
N TRP A 1060 3.38 20.62 -15.08
CA TRP A 1060 4.11 19.61 -15.84
C TRP A 1060 4.24 19.98 -17.33
N SER A 1061 3.20 20.56 -17.93
CA SER A 1061 3.17 21.07 -19.31
C SER A 1061 4.30 22.08 -19.63
N LYS A 1062 4.73 22.90 -18.66
CA LYS A 1062 5.85 23.84 -18.86
C LYS A 1062 7.23 23.18 -18.90
N VAL A 1063 7.33 21.90 -18.51
CA VAL A 1063 8.58 21.12 -18.43
C VAL A 1063 8.55 19.93 -19.40
N GLN A 1064 7.37 19.51 -19.87
CA GLN A 1064 7.18 18.42 -20.84
C GLN A 1064 8.05 18.56 -22.09
N TRP A 1065 8.14 19.75 -22.70
CA TRP A 1065 8.95 19.96 -23.91
C TRP A 1065 10.44 19.72 -23.65
N LEU A 1066 10.96 20.13 -22.49
CA LEU A 1066 12.36 19.94 -22.09
C LEU A 1066 12.65 18.45 -21.81
N VAL A 1067 11.74 17.77 -21.12
CA VAL A 1067 11.84 16.32 -20.87
C VAL A 1067 11.73 15.53 -22.18
N ALA A 1068 10.84 15.91 -23.08
CA ALA A 1068 10.68 15.29 -24.39
C ALA A 1068 11.95 15.47 -25.25
N ALA A 1069 12.45 16.70 -25.39
CA ALA A 1069 13.68 16.99 -26.12
C ALA A 1069 14.90 16.23 -25.55
N MET A 1070 15.04 16.20 -24.21
CA MET A 1070 16.09 15.44 -23.54
C MET A 1070 15.92 13.92 -23.75
N THR A 1071 14.69 13.40 -23.74
CA THR A 1071 14.41 11.97 -23.95
C THR A 1071 14.67 11.55 -25.41
N VAL A 1072 14.30 12.40 -26.37
CA VAL A 1072 14.57 12.19 -27.80
C VAL A 1072 16.07 12.24 -28.09
N GLY A 1073 16.79 13.25 -27.56
CA GLY A 1073 18.25 13.35 -27.68
C GLY A 1073 18.98 12.18 -27.03
N LEU A 1074 18.52 11.72 -25.86
CA LEU A 1074 19.03 10.51 -25.21
C LEU A 1074 18.72 9.24 -26.04
N GLY A 1075 17.54 9.17 -26.66
CA GLY A 1075 17.13 8.08 -27.54
C GLY A 1075 18.05 7.94 -28.76
N PHE A 1076 18.30 9.04 -29.48
CA PHE A 1076 19.29 9.08 -30.56
C PHE A 1076 20.70 8.70 -30.07
N GLY A 1077 21.13 9.23 -28.92
CA GLY A 1077 22.42 8.89 -28.31
C GLY A 1077 22.57 7.41 -27.89
N LEU A 1078 21.46 6.71 -27.63
CA LEU A 1078 21.45 5.27 -27.31
C LEU A 1078 21.13 4.38 -28.51
N GLN A 1079 20.80 4.93 -29.69
CA GLN A 1079 20.30 4.18 -30.85
C GLN A 1079 21.24 3.05 -31.27
N GLU A 1080 22.54 3.31 -31.43
CA GLU A 1080 23.53 2.28 -31.79
C GLU A 1080 23.76 1.24 -30.67
N ILE A 1081 23.60 1.64 -29.40
CA ILE A 1081 23.68 0.72 -28.27
C ILE A 1081 22.49 -0.25 -28.28
N PHE A 1082 21.29 0.25 -28.63
CA PHE A 1082 20.08 -0.54 -28.73
C PHE A 1082 20.06 -1.44 -29.98
N ALA A 1083 20.50 -0.93 -31.14
CA ALA A 1083 20.65 -1.71 -32.35
C ALA A 1083 21.56 -2.93 -32.14
N ASN A 1084 22.76 -2.71 -31.60
CA ASN A 1084 23.70 -3.81 -31.30
C ASN A 1084 23.17 -4.79 -30.23
N PHE A 1085 22.36 -4.34 -29.27
CA PHE A 1085 21.70 -5.20 -28.30
C PHE A 1085 20.65 -6.11 -28.98
N ILE A 1086 19.77 -5.53 -29.81
CA ILE A 1086 18.72 -6.28 -30.52
C ILE A 1086 19.34 -7.24 -31.54
N SER A 1087 20.33 -6.82 -32.32
CA SER A 1087 21.04 -7.72 -33.23
C SER A 1087 21.75 -8.86 -32.50
N GLY A 1088 22.28 -8.63 -31.29
CA GLY A 1088 22.80 -9.70 -30.44
C GLY A 1088 21.74 -10.70 -29.99
N LEU A 1089 20.54 -10.23 -29.69
CA LEU A 1089 19.38 -11.08 -29.37
C LEU A 1089 18.94 -11.92 -30.59
N ILE A 1090 18.89 -11.30 -31.77
CA ILE A 1090 18.53 -11.96 -33.04
C ILE A 1090 19.54 -13.07 -33.37
N ILE A 1091 20.85 -12.79 -33.29
CA ILE A 1091 21.91 -13.81 -33.50
C ILE A 1091 21.74 -15.01 -32.56
N LEU A 1092 21.35 -14.77 -31.29
CA LEU A 1092 21.14 -15.85 -30.31
C LEU A 1092 19.89 -16.71 -30.58
N PHE A 1093 18.83 -16.14 -31.18
CA PHE A 1093 17.60 -16.85 -31.50
C PHE A 1093 17.61 -17.52 -32.88
N GLU A 1094 18.03 -16.80 -33.92
CA GLU A 1094 18.02 -17.29 -35.31
C GLU A 1094 19.27 -18.09 -35.69
N GLN A 1095 20.38 -17.89 -34.96
CA GLN A 1095 21.66 -18.59 -35.12
C GLN A 1095 22.23 -18.60 -36.57
N PRO A 1096 22.28 -17.45 -37.28
CA PRO A 1096 22.96 -17.36 -38.59
C PRO A 1096 24.50 -17.55 -38.48
N ILE A 1097 25.03 -17.38 -37.27
CA ILE A 1097 26.37 -17.76 -36.85
C ILE A 1097 26.31 -18.43 -35.49
N ARG A 1098 27.20 -19.38 -35.26
CA ARG A 1098 27.41 -20.10 -34.00
C ARG A 1098 28.82 -19.82 -33.47
N VAL A 1099 29.06 -20.16 -32.20
CA VAL A 1099 30.45 -20.22 -31.68
C VAL A 1099 31.13 -21.44 -32.30
N GLU A 1100 32.42 -21.28 -32.61
CA GLU A 1100 33.26 -22.14 -33.45
C GLU A 1100 32.96 -22.15 -34.97
N ASP A 1101 31.98 -21.40 -35.48
CA ASP A 1101 31.80 -21.24 -36.94
C ASP A 1101 32.99 -20.49 -37.59
N VAL A 1102 33.37 -20.87 -38.81
CA VAL A 1102 34.33 -20.10 -39.63
C VAL A 1102 33.56 -19.17 -40.56
N VAL A 1103 33.81 -17.87 -40.44
CA VAL A 1103 33.04 -16.81 -41.11
C VAL A 1103 33.95 -15.79 -41.79
N THR A 1104 33.42 -15.13 -42.82
CA THR A 1104 34.01 -13.94 -43.45
C THR A 1104 33.07 -12.75 -43.27
N VAL A 1105 33.57 -11.67 -42.68
CA VAL A 1105 32.87 -10.39 -42.50
C VAL A 1105 33.72 -9.29 -43.14
N GLY A 1106 33.18 -8.63 -44.17
CA GLY A 1106 33.99 -7.81 -45.06
C GLY A 1106 35.14 -8.64 -45.65
N GLU A 1107 36.36 -8.13 -45.53
CA GLU A 1107 37.58 -8.83 -45.97
C GLU A 1107 38.17 -9.80 -44.92
N VAL A 1108 37.63 -9.83 -43.70
CA VAL A 1108 38.23 -10.60 -42.59
C VAL A 1108 37.59 -11.98 -42.48
N THR A 1109 38.42 -13.03 -42.61
CA THR A 1109 38.03 -14.42 -42.38
C THR A 1109 38.64 -14.97 -41.08
N GLY A 1110 37.85 -15.66 -40.27
CA GLY A 1110 38.30 -16.29 -39.02
C GLY A 1110 37.20 -17.07 -38.31
N ARG A 1111 37.51 -17.65 -37.15
CA ARG A 1111 36.56 -18.45 -36.36
C ARG A 1111 35.88 -17.61 -35.27
N VAL A 1112 34.56 -17.75 -35.11
CA VAL A 1112 33.79 -17.06 -34.06
C VAL A 1112 34.11 -17.66 -32.69
N THR A 1113 34.78 -16.92 -31.81
CA THR A 1113 35.17 -17.42 -30.47
C THR A 1113 34.19 -17.05 -29.37
N GLN A 1114 33.50 -15.91 -29.47
CA GLN A 1114 32.49 -15.53 -28.49
C GLN A 1114 31.47 -14.53 -29.04
N ILE A 1115 30.19 -14.91 -29.01
CA ILE A 1115 29.06 -13.99 -29.20
C ILE A 1115 28.75 -13.34 -27.84
N ARG A 1116 28.77 -12.00 -27.76
CA ARG A 1116 28.32 -11.22 -26.58
C ARG A 1116 27.14 -10.34 -26.96
N ILE A 1117 26.47 -9.76 -25.96
CA ILE A 1117 25.23 -8.97 -26.12
C ILE A 1117 25.33 -7.81 -27.13
N ARG A 1118 26.52 -7.22 -27.35
CA ARG A 1118 26.70 -6.06 -28.28
C ARG A 1118 27.69 -6.28 -29.42
N ALA A 1119 28.55 -7.28 -29.32
CA ALA A 1119 29.60 -7.55 -30.28
C ALA A 1119 29.98 -9.03 -30.24
N THR A 1120 30.46 -9.53 -31.36
CA THR A 1120 30.94 -10.90 -31.52
C THR A 1120 32.42 -10.88 -31.87
N THR A 1121 33.19 -11.76 -31.23
CA THR A 1121 34.63 -11.87 -31.40
C THR A 1121 34.95 -12.94 -32.43
N ILE A 1122 35.73 -12.56 -33.46
CA ILE A 1122 36.24 -13.44 -34.52
C ILE A 1122 37.76 -13.53 -34.36
N ARG A 1123 38.31 -14.74 -34.30
CA ARG A 1123 39.74 -14.99 -34.21
C ARG A 1123 40.29 -15.38 -35.59
N GLN A 1124 41.21 -14.56 -36.09
CA GLN A 1124 41.89 -14.78 -37.37
C GLN A 1124 42.93 -15.90 -37.27
N TRP A 1125 43.36 -16.43 -38.41
CA TRP A 1125 44.38 -17.50 -38.47
C TRP A 1125 45.73 -17.09 -37.86
N ASP A 1126 46.06 -15.79 -37.87
CA ASP A 1126 47.23 -15.21 -37.20
C ASP A 1126 47.02 -14.91 -35.69
N GLN A 1127 45.95 -15.47 -35.11
CA GLN A 1127 45.55 -15.35 -33.71
C GLN A 1127 45.04 -13.97 -33.26
N LYS A 1128 44.87 -12.98 -34.14
CA LYS A 1128 44.24 -11.70 -33.80
C LYS A 1128 42.74 -11.88 -33.51
N GLU A 1129 42.23 -11.21 -32.48
CA GLU A 1129 40.81 -11.15 -32.17
C GLU A 1129 40.19 -9.83 -32.67
N LEU A 1130 39.31 -9.93 -33.67
CA LEU A 1130 38.49 -8.83 -34.17
C LEU A 1130 37.15 -8.80 -33.40
N ILE A 1131 36.81 -7.66 -32.83
CA ILE A 1131 35.53 -7.44 -32.14
C ILE A 1131 34.58 -6.71 -33.10
N VAL A 1132 33.64 -7.44 -33.68
CA VAL A 1132 32.67 -6.92 -34.66
C VAL A 1132 31.35 -6.55 -33.96
N PRO A 1133 30.79 -5.33 -34.14
CA PRO A 1133 29.49 -4.96 -33.60
C PRO A 1133 28.38 -5.89 -34.12
N ASN A 1134 27.48 -6.35 -33.24
CA ASN A 1134 26.45 -7.33 -33.62
C ASN A 1134 25.50 -6.83 -34.73
N LYS A 1135 25.30 -5.52 -34.83
CA LYS A 1135 24.52 -4.88 -35.91
C LYS A 1135 25.04 -5.27 -37.29
N GLU A 1136 26.36 -5.37 -37.44
CA GLU A 1136 27.04 -5.60 -38.72
C GLU A 1136 26.73 -6.99 -39.32
N PHE A 1137 26.54 -8.01 -38.49
CA PHE A 1137 26.12 -9.35 -38.93
C PHE A 1137 24.66 -9.43 -39.40
N ILE A 1138 23.83 -8.46 -39.00
CA ILE A 1138 22.39 -8.42 -39.34
C ILE A 1138 22.11 -7.45 -40.50
N THR A 1139 22.92 -6.38 -40.66
CA THR A 1139 22.74 -5.39 -41.74
C THR A 1139 23.79 -5.46 -42.85
N GLY A 1140 24.88 -6.20 -42.65
CA GLY A 1140 25.98 -6.35 -43.62
C GLY A 1140 25.97 -7.68 -44.37
N ARG A 1141 26.89 -7.85 -45.32
CA ARG A 1141 27.13 -9.14 -45.98
C ARG A 1141 28.08 -9.99 -45.13
N LEU A 1142 27.66 -11.22 -44.86
CA LEU A 1142 28.37 -12.28 -44.17
C LEU A 1142 28.50 -13.49 -45.11
N VAL A 1143 29.62 -14.22 -45.03
CA VAL A 1143 29.72 -15.60 -45.52
C VAL A 1143 30.01 -16.49 -44.30
N ASN A 1144 29.20 -17.54 -44.10
CA ASN A 1144 29.46 -18.57 -43.10
C ASN A 1144 29.86 -19.85 -43.84
N TRP A 1145 31.06 -20.37 -43.57
CA TRP A 1145 31.65 -21.52 -44.26
C TRP A 1145 31.30 -22.86 -43.61
N THR A 1146 30.66 -22.87 -42.44
CA THR A 1146 30.42 -24.07 -41.62
C THR A 1146 28.95 -24.24 -41.17
N LEU A 1147 28.04 -23.38 -41.65
CA LEU A 1147 26.65 -23.30 -41.16
C LEU A 1147 25.84 -24.60 -41.34
N SER A 1148 26.01 -25.24 -42.50
CA SER A 1148 25.25 -26.42 -42.94
C SER A 1148 26.11 -27.68 -43.06
N ASP A 1149 27.37 -27.51 -43.47
CA ASP A 1149 28.39 -28.55 -43.62
C ASP A 1149 29.78 -27.88 -43.50
N ASN A 1150 30.81 -28.64 -43.12
CA ASN A 1150 32.21 -28.22 -43.09
C ASN A 1150 32.96 -28.51 -44.40
N MET A 1151 32.30 -29.15 -45.37
CA MET A 1151 32.87 -29.46 -46.67
C MET A 1151 33.25 -28.21 -47.47
N VAL A 1152 34.50 -28.16 -47.95
CA VAL A 1152 35.00 -27.06 -48.80
C VAL A 1152 35.58 -27.63 -50.09
N ARG A 1153 35.21 -27.04 -51.24
CA ARG A 1153 35.83 -27.34 -52.54
C ARG A 1153 37.16 -26.61 -52.70
N LEU A 1154 38.14 -27.27 -53.29
CA LEU A 1154 39.37 -26.67 -53.80
C LEU A 1154 39.44 -26.88 -55.30
N ASP A 1155 39.89 -25.83 -55.99
CA ASP A 1155 40.10 -25.81 -57.42
C ASP A 1155 41.62 -25.68 -57.65
N ILE A 1156 42.20 -26.69 -58.30
CA ILE A 1156 43.65 -26.84 -58.51
C ILE A 1156 43.94 -26.74 -60.00
N CYS A 1157 44.32 -25.54 -60.47
CA CYS A 1157 44.65 -25.30 -61.87
C CYS A 1157 46.09 -25.74 -62.19
N VAL A 1158 46.28 -26.45 -63.31
CA VAL A 1158 47.58 -26.99 -63.75
C VAL A 1158 47.68 -26.88 -65.27
N GLY A 1159 48.72 -26.21 -65.79
CA GLY A 1159 48.99 -26.11 -67.22
C GLY A 1159 50.12 -27.06 -67.65
N ILE A 1160 49.87 -27.94 -68.62
CA ILE A 1160 50.90 -28.83 -69.21
C ILE A 1160 51.29 -28.36 -70.61
N ALA A 1161 52.52 -28.67 -71.05
CA ALA A 1161 53.02 -28.22 -72.34
C ALA A 1161 52.24 -28.83 -73.52
N TYR A 1162 52.06 -28.04 -74.59
CA TYR A 1162 51.48 -28.52 -75.84
C TYR A 1162 52.27 -29.73 -76.39
N GLY A 1163 51.55 -30.79 -76.78
CA GLY A 1163 52.13 -32.08 -77.18
C GLY A 1163 52.20 -33.12 -76.06
N SER A 1164 51.97 -32.75 -74.79
CA SER A 1164 51.84 -33.70 -73.68
C SER A 1164 50.62 -34.62 -73.84
N ASP A 1165 50.70 -35.85 -73.35
CA ASP A 1165 49.56 -36.78 -73.34
C ASP A 1165 48.49 -36.31 -72.32
N VAL A 1166 47.44 -35.72 -72.87
CA VAL A 1166 46.25 -35.21 -72.18
C VAL A 1166 45.56 -36.28 -71.33
N ARG A 1167 45.50 -37.54 -71.79
CA ARG A 1167 44.87 -38.66 -71.06
C ARG A 1167 45.78 -39.25 -70.00
N LYS A 1168 47.10 -39.17 -70.18
CA LYS A 1168 48.07 -39.49 -69.11
C LYS A 1168 48.00 -38.46 -67.98
N ALA A 1169 48.00 -37.17 -68.31
CA ALA A 1169 47.88 -36.10 -67.32
C ALA A 1169 46.55 -36.15 -66.54
N GLU A 1170 45.43 -36.34 -67.24
CA GLU A 1170 44.11 -36.54 -66.63
C GLU A 1170 44.13 -37.68 -65.59
N ARG A 1171 44.70 -38.84 -65.95
CA ARG A 1171 44.81 -39.99 -65.06
C ARG A 1171 45.69 -39.71 -63.84
N LEU A 1172 46.85 -39.10 -64.04
CA LEU A 1172 47.78 -38.77 -62.95
C LEU A 1172 47.16 -37.78 -61.95
N LEU A 1173 46.35 -36.83 -62.41
CA LEU A 1173 45.59 -35.92 -61.54
C LEU A 1173 44.54 -36.68 -60.70
N TYR A 1174 43.85 -37.68 -61.25
CA TYR A 1174 42.96 -38.56 -60.49
C TYR A 1174 43.72 -39.46 -59.50
N GLU A 1175 44.86 -40.04 -59.90
CA GLU A 1175 45.69 -40.89 -59.03
C GLU A 1175 46.25 -40.09 -57.83
N VAL A 1176 46.74 -38.88 -58.06
CA VAL A 1176 47.20 -37.97 -56.99
C VAL A 1176 46.04 -37.55 -56.06
N ALA A 1177 44.86 -37.26 -56.62
CA ALA A 1177 43.67 -36.92 -55.81
C ALA A 1177 43.14 -38.12 -54.99
N ALA A 1178 43.31 -39.35 -55.48
CA ALA A 1178 42.92 -40.58 -54.78
C ALA A 1178 43.91 -40.98 -53.67
N ALA A 1179 45.16 -40.48 -53.72
CA ALA A 1179 46.21 -40.82 -52.78
C ALA A 1179 46.16 -40.03 -51.45
N ASP A 1180 45.65 -38.80 -51.45
CA ASP A 1180 45.51 -38.00 -50.21
C ASP A 1180 44.24 -38.36 -49.45
N SER A 1181 44.39 -38.98 -48.28
CA SER A 1181 43.29 -39.46 -47.44
C SER A 1181 42.41 -38.37 -46.82
N ARG A 1182 42.74 -37.09 -46.99
CA ARG A 1182 41.94 -35.94 -46.55
C ARG A 1182 40.92 -35.48 -47.60
N ILE A 1183 41.04 -35.97 -48.83
CA ILE A 1183 40.10 -35.68 -49.93
C ILE A 1183 38.89 -36.59 -49.82
N LEU A 1184 37.70 -36.00 -49.92
CA LEU A 1184 36.44 -36.73 -49.86
C LEU A 1184 36.23 -37.57 -51.13
N ARG A 1185 35.69 -38.77 -50.94
CA ARG A 1185 35.30 -39.69 -52.02
C ARG A 1185 33.89 -39.41 -52.55
N ASP A 1186 33.09 -38.69 -51.76
CA ASP A 1186 31.77 -38.18 -52.10
C ASP A 1186 31.66 -36.76 -51.52
N PRO A 1187 31.49 -35.70 -52.34
CA PRO A 1187 31.50 -35.71 -53.80
C PRO A 1187 32.90 -36.00 -54.34
N ALA A 1188 32.99 -36.95 -55.28
CA ALA A 1188 34.25 -37.43 -55.83
C ALA A 1188 35.09 -36.30 -56.48
N PRO A 1189 36.44 -36.45 -56.53
CA PRO A 1189 37.30 -35.60 -57.34
C PRO A 1189 36.86 -35.56 -58.81
N VAL A 1190 37.02 -34.42 -59.46
CA VAL A 1190 36.75 -34.24 -60.89
C VAL A 1190 37.91 -33.50 -61.53
N VAL A 1191 38.54 -34.11 -62.53
CA VAL A 1191 39.53 -33.47 -63.39
C VAL A 1191 38.82 -32.97 -64.64
N LEU A 1192 38.99 -31.69 -64.95
CA LEU A 1192 38.44 -31.05 -66.15
C LEU A 1192 39.58 -30.51 -67.01
N PHE A 1193 39.51 -30.78 -68.32
CA PHE A 1193 40.24 -29.99 -69.31
C PHE A 1193 39.46 -28.69 -69.54
N MET A 1194 40.04 -27.55 -69.19
CA MET A 1194 39.34 -26.27 -69.15
C MET A 1194 39.54 -25.45 -70.42
N ALA A 1195 40.78 -25.37 -70.93
CA ALA A 1195 41.10 -24.56 -72.09
C ALA A 1195 42.37 -25.03 -72.82
N PHE A 1196 42.45 -24.65 -74.10
CA PHE A 1196 43.72 -24.51 -74.81
C PHE A 1196 44.22 -23.07 -74.51
N GLY A 1197 45.14 -22.94 -73.56
CA GLY A 1197 45.69 -21.66 -73.10
C GLY A 1197 46.82 -21.13 -73.99
N GLU A 1198 47.31 -19.93 -73.69
CA GLU A 1198 48.30 -19.21 -74.53
C GLU A 1198 49.67 -19.92 -74.66
N SER A 1199 50.01 -20.81 -73.72
CA SER A 1199 51.24 -21.64 -73.77
C SER A 1199 51.05 -23.03 -73.15
N SER A 1200 49.83 -23.34 -72.70
CA SER A 1200 49.50 -24.49 -71.87
C SER A 1200 48.21 -25.17 -72.32
N LEU A 1201 48.11 -26.46 -72.03
CA LEU A 1201 46.86 -27.21 -71.99
C LEU A 1201 46.37 -27.15 -70.53
N ASP A 1202 45.29 -26.42 -70.29
CA ASP A 1202 44.87 -26.04 -68.95
C ASP A 1202 43.90 -27.05 -68.33
N PHE A 1203 44.30 -27.65 -67.22
CA PHE A 1203 43.48 -28.53 -66.41
C PHE A 1203 43.05 -27.86 -65.10
N GLU A 1204 41.88 -28.27 -64.59
CA GLU A 1204 41.42 -27.96 -63.24
C GLU A 1204 41.04 -29.27 -62.53
N LEU A 1205 41.80 -29.64 -61.49
CA LEU A 1205 41.43 -30.69 -60.56
C LEU A 1205 40.57 -30.07 -59.44
N ARG A 1206 39.28 -30.43 -59.42
CA ARG A 1206 38.33 -30.07 -58.36
C ARG A 1206 38.26 -31.20 -57.33
N VAL A 1207 38.46 -30.86 -56.07
CA VAL A 1207 38.42 -31.80 -54.93
C VAL A 1207 37.63 -31.20 -53.78
N HIS A 1208 37.09 -32.04 -52.89
CA HIS A 1208 36.43 -31.59 -51.66
C HIS A 1208 37.21 -32.09 -50.43
N VAL A 1209 37.31 -31.26 -49.39
CA VAL A 1209 37.85 -31.65 -48.08
C VAL A 1209 36.77 -31.51 -47.01
N GLY A 1210 36.73 -32.42 -46.04
CA GLY A 1210 35.71 -32.43 -44.98
C GLY A 1210 35.91 -31.40 -43.86
N ARG A 1211 36.94 -30.55 -43.96
CA ARG A 1211 37.26 -29.49 -42.98
C ARG A 1211 37.91 -28.30 -43.67
N ILE A 1212 37.52 -27.09 -43.26
CA ILE A 1212 38.08 -25.84 -43.79
C ILE A 1212 39.56 -25.64 -43.40
N GLU A 1213 40.03 -26.20 -42.28
CA GLU A 1213 41.44 -26.15 -41.88
C GLU A 1213 42.35 -26.93 -42.86
N ASP A 1214 41.87 -28.05 -43.41
CA ASP A 1214 42.62 -28.88 -44.35
C ASP A 1214 42.78 -28.23 -45.74
N ARG A 1215 42.03 -27.16 -46.04
CA ARG A 1215 42.05 -26.45 -47.32
C ARG A 1215 43.46 -26.01 -47.75
N MET A 1216 44.26 -25.44 -46.85
CA MET A 1216 45.62 -24.99 -47.21
C MET A 1216 46.65 -26.14 -47.21
N PRO A 1217 46.69 -27.04 -46.21
CA PRO A 1217 47.56 -28.22 -46.23
C PRO A 1217 47.31 -29.18 -47.42
N VAL A 1218 46.06 -29.43 -47.80
CA VAL A 1218 45.73 -30.30 -48.95
C VAL A 1218 46.08 -29.63 -50.27
N ARG A 1219 45.82 -28.32 -50.43
CA ARG A 1219 46.26 -27.58 -51.63
C ARG A 1219 47.77 -27.66 -51.83
N HIS A 1220 48.55 -27.46 -50.77
CA HIS A 1220 50.00 -27.59 -50.84
C HIS A 1220 50.43 -29.01 -51.18
N ALA A 1221 49.87 -30.03 -50.51
CA ALA A 1221 50.19 -31.43 -50.77
C ALA A 1221 49.86 -31.85 -52.21
N LEU A 1222 48.71 -31.44 -52.75
CA LEU A 1222 48.33 -31.67 -54.14
C LEU A 1222 49.30 -31.01 -55.11
N HIS A 1223 49.64 -29.72 -54.93
CA HIS A 1223 50.60 -29.04 -55.81
C HIS A 1223 51.96 -29.78 -55.86
N MET A 1224 52.47 -30.22 -54.70
CA MET A 1224 53.72 -31.00 -54.63
C MET A 1224 53.59 -32.38 -55.29
N ALA A 1225 52.52 -33.12 -55.01
CA ALA A 1225 52.31 -34.46 -55.53
C ALA A 1225 52.04 -34.48 -57.04
N ILE A 1226 51.43 -33.42 -57.60
CA ILE A 1226 51.25 -33.22 -59.04
C ILE A 1226 52.60 -33.00 -59.71
N ASP A 1227 53.44 -32.11 -59.18
CA ASP A 1227 54.80 -31.84 -59.69
C ASP A 1227 55.68 -33.11 -59.66
N ASP A 1228 55.67 -33.86 -58.56
CA ASP A 1228 56.38 -35.13 -58.43
C ASP A 1228 55.86 -36.22 -59.37
N ALA A 1229 54.54 -36.33 -59.57
CA ALA A 1229 53.94 -37.30 -60.47
C ALA A 1229 54.24 -36.97 -61.94
N PHE A 1230 54.06 -35.70 -62.34
CA PHE A 1230 54.28 -35.25 -63.71
C PHE A 1230 55.77 -35.35 -64.08
N ARG A 1231 56.68 -34.92 -63.20
CA ARG A 1231 58.14 -35.06 -63.42
C ARG A 1231 58.59 -36.51 -63.53
N ARG A 1232 58.04 -37.42 -62.71
CA ARG A 1232 58.36 -38.87 -62.78
C ARG A 1232 57.89 -39.50 -64.10
N GLU A 1233 56.75 -39.05 -64.61
CA GLU A 1233 56.07 -39.64 -65.76
C GLU A 1233 56.33 -38.92 -67.09
N GLY A 1234 57.20 -37.90 -67.10
CA GLY A 1234 57.56 -37.16 -68.32
C GLY A 1234 56.45 -36.27 -68.87
N VAL A 1235 55.52 -35.81 -68.01
CA VAL A 1235 54.54 -34.77 -68.36
C VAL A 1235 55.18 -33.41 -68.06
N GLU A 1236 55.41 -32.60 -69.09
CA GLU A 1236 56.03 -31.29 -68.93
C GLU A 1236 55.01 -30.25 -68.45
N ILE A 1237 55.33 -29.53 -67.37
CA ILE A 1237 54.56 -28.37 -66.91
C ILE A 1237 54.91 -27.18 -67.81
N ALA A 1238 53.91 -26.48 -68.32
CA ALA A 1238 54.11 -25.43 -69.32
C ALA A 1238 54.86 -24.21 -68.77
N PHE A 1239 55.99 -23.89 -69.38
CA PHE A 1239 56.55 -22.53 -69.36
C PHE A 1239 55.90 -21.67 -70.46
N PRO A 1240 55.90 -20.32 -70.35
CA PRO A 1240 55.44 -19.44 -71.43
C PRO A 1240 56.24 -19.67 -72.73
N GLN A 1241 55.54 -20.01 -73.82
CA GLN A 1241 56.12 -20.33 -75.13
C GLN A 1241 56.02 -19.14 -76.10
N TRP A 1242 57.00 -19.00 -76.99
CA TRP A 1242 57.13 -17.84 -77.89
C TRP A 1242 57.65 -18.25 -79.27
N ASP A 1243 56.79 -18.23 -80.30
CA ASP A 1243 57.18 -18.48 -81.68
C ASP A 1243 57.95 -17.28 -82.29
N LEU A 1244 59.28 -17.37 -82.25
CA LEU A 1244 60.17 -16.30 -82.69
C LEU A 1244 60.42 -16.30 -84.21
N HIS A 1245 59.56 -15.62 -84.96
CA HIS A 1245 59.73 -15.39 -86.41
C HIS A 1245 60.87 -14.39 -86.72
N ILE A 1246 62.11 -14.89 -86.82
CA ILE A 1246 63.29 -14.09 -87.19
C ILE A 1246 63.21 -13.68 -88.67
N ARG A 1247 62.88 -12.41 -88.94
CA ARG A 1247 62.65 -11.89 -90.31
C ARG A 1247 63.91 -11.66 -91.14
N SER A 1248 65.07 -11.49 -90.50
CA SER A 1248 66.36 -11.34 -91.17
C SER A 1248 67.50 -11.80 -90.26
N VAL A 1249 68.52 -12.39 -90.86
CA VAL A 1249 69.74 -12.86 -90.18
C VAL A 1249 70.93 -12.22 -90.89
N ALA A 1250 71.88 -11.66 -90.14
CA ALA A 1250 73.09 -11.09 -90.72
C ALA A 1250 73.91 -12.21 -91.41
N PRO A 1251 74.53 -11.98 -92.60
CA PRO A 1251 75.20 -13.05 -93.36
C PRO A 1251 76.22 -13.85 -92.55
N GLN A 1252 77.03 -13.17 -91.71
CA GLN A 1252 78.02 -13.79 -90.83
C GLN A 1252 77.38 -14.67 -89.72
N ALA A 1253 76.16 -14.33 -89.27
CA ALA A 1253 75.43 -15.14 -88.30
C ALA A 1253 74.83 -16.40 -88.94
N ALA A 1254 74.31 -16.28 -90.17
CA ALA A 1254 73.85 -17.43 -90.96
C ALA A 1254 75.01 -18.40 -91.27
N GLU A 1255 76.18 -17.88 -91.63
CA GLU A 1255 77.37 -18.69 -91.90
C GLU A 1255 77.90 -19.40 -90.64
N ASN A 1256 77.90 -18.72 -89.48
CA ASN A 1256 78.27 -19.34 -88.20
C ASN A 1256 77.28 -20.41 -87.73
N LEU A 1257 75.99 -20.28 -88.04
CA LEU A 1257 74.99 -21.32 -87.80
C LEU A 1257 75.20 -22.53 -88.72
N ALA A 1258 75.45 -22.30 -90.02
CA ALA A 1258 75.69 -23.36 -91.00
C ALA A 1258 76.99 -24.16 -90.77
N ARG A 1259 77.97 -23.59 -90.05
CA ARG A 1259 79.26 -24.22 -89.73
C ARG A 1259 79.21 -25.18 -88.53
N ARG A 1260 78.06 -25.36 -87.86
CA ARG A 1260 77.83 -26.42 -86.87
C ARG A 1260 76.91 -27.48 -87.45
N PRO A 1261 77.29 -28.77 -87.48
CA PRO A 1261 76.31 -29.84 -87.60
C PRO A 1261 75.40 -29.84 -86.37
N LEU A 1262 74.14 -30.27 -86.56
CA LEU A 1262 73.17 -30.57 -85.50
C LEU A 1262 73.47 -31.93 -84.86
#